data_AF-A0A953AGG4-F1
#
_entry.id   AF-A0A953AGG4-F1
#
_cell.length_a   1.000
_cell.length_b   1.000
_cell.length_c   1.000
_cell.angle_alpha   90.00
_cell.angle_beta   90.00
_cell.angle_gamma   90.00
#
_symmetry.space_group_name_H-M   'P 1'
#
loop_
_entity.id
_entity.type
_entity.pdbx_description
1 polymer ?
#
loop_
_entity_poly.entity_id
_entity_poly.type
_entity_poly.pdbx_seq_one_letter_code
_entity_poly.pdbx_strand_id
1 'polypeptide(L)'
;MSAMLARLRVPRPHWWQTACAGILLLCLLLSALVLLNPLGAHRVSAAGSVQVTVNANQSLGTLTALSRGLNTAVWDSNLLDSAASSAIKNAGIGMLRFPGGSTSDVYHWQTHSLVAGQGWLDPNNTFDAFMGLVQAVGAQPIITVDYGAGTPAEAAGWVQYANKGGPGYTGPVPTYAGASSTGHTYGIKYWEIGNEVYGDGTYGASWEYNNNPHTSAAYASNVVAYSQAMKAVDPTIKVGAVLTTPGNWPDGVTNSASPQPWNQTVLSTACSAIDFVIIHWYPQNPGNESDSGLLASTSQIPNMVSTLRSELAQYCGSHASAVQILLTETNSVSSNPGKQTVSIVNALYEDDDYMTWLENGVTSVDWWTLHNGPVAGNTSSSLYGSAQYGDYGVLANGGCISGGPCEPAADTPFPAYYGLQMLSYLGNAGDTMVSASSNQTLVAAHAVRQANGNLAVLLINKDPSNSYTVTFSLNGYSASSSARVYSYGPTSSSISSTTVTGSPLPTISISPYTLTTVVFSSSGGATATPTPTPTPRPTVTPVTPTATATPRPATPTPSPTPTPTPTAAAGLSCAVHYAVTSQWPGGFTASLTITNTGTTAINGWTLQFTFPSGQTITQIWNGSYTQSGSNVTITNLSYNATIAPGTTLGASPGFNGSWNGSNASPTAFTLNGRACSVV
;
A
#
# COMPACT_ATOMS: atom_id res chain seq x y z
N MET A 1 66.40 26.00 -79.11
CA MET A 1 66.74 26.48 -77.75
C MET A 1 66.38 25.34 -76.80
N SER A 2 67.14 24.23 -76.74
CA SER A 2 68.45 24.00 -76.09
C SER A 2 68.34 24.10 -74.54
N ALA A 3 68.71 23.12 -73.71
CA ALA A 3 69.45 21.87 -73.94
C ALA A 3 69.34 20.87 -72.75
N MET A 4 69.52 19.57 -73.11
CA MET A 4 70.32 18.51 -72.46
C MET A 4 70.09 18.01 -71.01
N LEU A 5 69.62 16.75 -70.94
CA LEU A 5 70.32 15.55 -70.43
C LEU A 5 71.24 15.65 -69.20
N ALA A 6 70.94 14.85 -68.17
CA ALA A 6 71.94 14.07 -67.44
C ALA A 6 71.34 12.77 -66.85
N ARG A 7 71.87 11.63 -67.30
CA ARG A 7 71.70 10.29 -66.73
C ARG A 7 72.81 10.04 -65.70
N LEU A 8 72.50 9.38 -64.59
CA LEU A 8 73.47 8.66 -63.77
C LEU A 8 72.93 7.25 -63.45
N ARG A 9 73.80 6.25 -63.61
CA ARG A 9 73.56 4.80 -63.50
C ARG A 9 74.12 4.27 -62.16
N VAL A 10 73.29 3.48 -61.44
CA VAL A 10 73.54 2.09 -60.89
C VAL A 10 74.62 1.97 -59.76
N PRO A 11 74.40 1.22 -58.65
CA PRO A 11 74.05 -0.21 -58.69
C PRO A 11 72.96 -0.76 -57.75
N ARG A 12 72.33 -1.84 -58.26
CA ARG A 12 71.52 -2.81 -57.53
C ARG A 12 72.42 -3.74 -56.71
N PRO A 13 71.88 -4.31 -55.62
CA PRO A 13 71.96 -5.76 -55.45
C PRO A 13 70.54 -6.36 -55.42
N HIS A 14 70.33 -7.30 -56.35
CA HIS A 14 69.65 -8.59 -56.17
C HIS A 14 69.06 -8.77 -54.74
N TRP A 15 67.74 -8.89 -54.51
CA TRP A 15 66.89 -10.05 -54.84
C TRP A 15 65.42 -9.64 -55.08
N TRP A 16 64.94 -9.82 -56.30
CA TRP A 16 63.52 -9.94 -56.64
C TRP A 16 63.39 -11.20 -57.48
N GLN A 17 62.72 -12.22 -56.95
CA GLN A 17 61.74 -13.05 -57.66
C GLN A 17 61.31 -14.19 -56.73
N THR A 18 60.24 -13.96 -55.97
CA THR A 18 59.15 -14.92 -55.63
C THR A 18 58.31 -14.33 -54.49
N ALA A 19 57.33 -13.46 -54.80
CA ALA A 19 56.19 -13.21 -53.90
C ALA A 19 55.06 -12.38 -54.57
N CYS A 20 54.75 -12.61 -55.84
CA CYS A 20 53.45 -12.21 -56.40
C CYS A 20 52.48 -13.39 -56.29
N ALA A 21 52.13 -13.77 -55.06
CA ALA A 21 51.04 -14.72 -54.77
C ALA A 21 50.54 -14.68 -53.31
N GLY A 22 50.98 -13.72 -52.48
CA GLY A 22 50.72 -13.76 -51.02
C GLY A 22 49.89 -12.62 -50.43
N ILE A 23 49.55 -11.56 -51.18
CA ILE A 23 48.97 -10.33 -50.60
C ILE A 23 47.55 -10.02 -51.12
N LEU A 24 46.95 -10.92 -51.90
CA LEU A 24 45.55 -10.81 -52.34
C LEU A 24 44.58 -11.80 -51.66
N LEU A 25 45.07 -12.66 -50.74
CA LEU A 25 44.22 -13.55 -49.94
C LEU A 25 43.99 -13.09 -48.49
N LEU A 26 44.67 -12.04 -48.00
CA LEU A 26 44.50 -11.56 -46.63
C LEU A 26 43.48 -10.41 -46.49
N CYS A 27 43.05 -9.79 -47.60
CA CYS A 27 42.03 -8.73 -47.59
C CYS A 27 40.62 -9.20 -47.98
N LEU A 28 40.44 -10.48 -48.31
CA LEU A 28 39.14 -11.09 -48.62
C LEU A 28 38.65 -12.09 -47.56
N LEU A 29 39.44 -12.34 -46.51
CA LEU A 29 39.03 -13.14 -45.34
C LEU A 29 38.72 -12.30 -44.09
N LEU A 30 38.96 -10.98 -44.13
CA LEU A 30 38.56 -10.04 -43.06
C LEU A 30 37.25 -9.28 -43.34
N SER A 31 36.62 -9.50 -44.49
CA SER A 31 35.38 -8.83 -44.91
C SER A 31 34.18 -9.79 -45.02
N ALA A 32 34.34 -11.05 -44.61
CA ALA A 32 33.26 -12.05 -44.54
C ALA A 32 32.93 -12.52 -43.10
N LEU A 33 33.49 -11.86 -42.07
CA LEU A 33 33.16 -12.11 -40.65
C LEU A 33 32.44 -10.93 -39.98
N VAL A 34 31.74 -10.12 -40.78
CA VAL A 34 30.88 -9.02 -40.30
C VAL A 34 29.57 -9.10 -41.07
N LEU A 35 28.71 -10.04 -40.70
CA LEU A 35 27.27 -10.11 -41.02
C LEU A 35 26.72 -11.38 -40.39
N LEU A 36 26.62 -11.37 -39.04
CA LEU A 36 25.75 -12.20 -38.17
C LEU A 36 26.19 -11.94 -36.72
N ASN A 37 26.15 -10.68 -36.28
CA ASN A 37 25.92 -10.42 -34.86
C ASN A 37 24.39 -10.37 -34.71
N PRO A 38 23.73 -11.43 -34.19
CA PRO A 38 22.48 -11.16 -33.53
C PRO A 38 22.80 -10.20 -32.37
N LEU A 39 21.96 -9.19 -32.22
CA LEU A 39 21.84 -8.32 -31.05
C LEU A 39 22.25 -9.07 -29.78
N GLY A 40 23.11 -8.43 -28.96
CA GLY A 40 23.76 -9.04 -27.80
C GLY A 40 22.85 -9.97 -27.00
N ALA A 41 22.98 -11.28 -27.26
CA ALA A 41 22.52 -12.29 -26.35
C ALA A 41 23.50 -12.28 -25.17
N HIS A 42 23.07 -11.68 -24.05
CA HIS A 42 23.75 -11.86 -22.77
C HIS A 42 23.99 -13.36 -22.57
N ARG A 43 25.25 -13.78 -22.54
CA ARG A 43 25.59 -15.15 -22.17
C ARG A 43 25.21 -15.31 -20.70
N VAL A 44 24.05 -15.90 -20.44
CA VAL A 44 23.69 -16.40 -19.12
C VAL A 44 24.74 -17.44 -18.74
N SER A 45 25.57 -17.12 -17.75
CA SER A 45 26.51 -18.07 -17.15
C SER A 45 25.73 -19.28 -16.62
N ALA A 46 26.33 -20.48 -16.66
CA ALA A 46 25.71 -21.69 -16.12
C ALA A 46 25.24 -21.46 -14.67
N ALA A 47 23.99 -21.82 -14.38
CA ALA A 47 23.35 -21.54 -13.10
C ALA A 47 24.17 -22.10 -11.93
N GLY A 48 24.57 -21.25 -10.99
CA GLY A 48 25.19 -21.70 -9.76
C GLY A 48 24.20 -22.56 -8.96
N SER A 49 24.65 -23.62 -8.31
CA SER A 49 23.79 -24.40 -7.41
C SER A 49 23.73 -23.73 -6.05
N VAL A 50 22.52 -23.55 -5.53
CA VAL A 50 22.24 -22.96 -4.21
C VAL A 50 21.46 -23.98 -3.39
N GLN A 51 21.88 -24.20 -2.15
CA GLN A 51 21.18 -25.05 -1.19
C GLN A 51 20.50 -24.16 -0.17
N VAL A 52 19.17 -24.26 -0.10
CA VAL A 52 18.35 -23.65 0.95
C VAL A 52 18.02 -24.69 2.00
N THR A 53 18.17 -24.33 3.26
CA THR A 53 17.84 -25.16 4.42
C THR A 53 16.74 -24.49 5.21
N VAL A 54 15.68 -25.22 5.53
CA VAL A 54 14.57 -24.76 6.37
C VAL A 54 14.45 -25.69 7.56
N ASN A 55 14.27 -25.15 8.76
CA ASN A 55 13.92 -25.92 9.95
C ASN A 55 12.50 -25.60 10.38
N ALA A 56 11.54 -26.39 9.90
CA ALA A 56 10.12 -26.18 10.14
C ALA A 56 9.69 -26.34 11.61
N ASN A 57 10.57 -26.85 12.47
CA ASN A 57 10.34 -26.98 13.92
C ASN A 57 10.88 -25.80 14.72
N GLN A 58 11.68 -24.91 14.12
CA GLN A 58 12.22 -23.73 14.79
C GLN A 58 11.35 -22.52 14.48
N SER A 59 10.36 -22.26 15.35
CA SER A 59 9.51 -21.07 15.23
C SER A 59 10.29 -19.78 15.51
N LEU A 60 10.05 -18.77 14.68
CA LEU A 60 10.51 -17.38 14.85
C LEU A 60 9.38 -16.43 15.26
N GLY A 61 8.18 -16.96 15.50
CA GLY A 61 6.98 -16.19 15.80
C GLY A 61 5.83 -16.48 14.85
N THR A 62 4.74 -15.75 15.03
CA THR A 62 3.50 -15.90 14.27
C THR A 62 3.22 -14.63 13.50
N LEU A 63 2.93 -14.76 12.21
CA LEU A 63 2.40 -13.65 11.43
C LEU A 63 1.01 -13.28 11.97
N THR A 64 0.78 -12.00 12.19
CA THR A 64 -0.51 -11.49 12.66
C THR A 64 -1.17 -10.66 11.56
N ALA A 65 -2.42 -10.26 11.77
CA ALA A 65 -3.07 -9.30 10.88
C ALA A 65 -2.31 -7.97 10.82
N LEU A 66 -1.51 -7.64 11.84
CA LEU A 66 -0.74 -6.40 11.88
C LEU A 66 0.61 -6.51 11.17
N SER A 67 1.08 -7.72 10.84
CA SER A 67 2.46 -7.90 10.38
C SER A 67 2.79 -7.16 9.07
N ARG A 68 1.78 -6.84 8.27
CA ARG A 68 1.91 -6.03 7.05
C ARG A 68 1.10 -4.75 7.17
N GLY A 69 1.78 -3.64 7.44
CA GLY A 69 1.22 -2.30 7.44
C GLY A 69 1.54 -1.53 6.16
N LEU A 70 0.82 -0.44 5.92
CA LEU A 70 1.09 0.50 4.83
C LEU A 70 0.76 1.91 5.31
N ASN A 71 1.63 2.86 5.00
CA ASN A 71 1.34 4.26 5.25
C ASN A 71 0.35 4.81 4.24
N THR A 72 -0.54 5.65 4.74
CA THR A 72 -1.45 6.47 3.95
C THR A 72 -1.35 7.90 4.41
N ALA A 73 -1.70 8.84 3.54
CA ALA A 73 -1.56 10.25 3.85
C ALA A 73 -2.83 11.04 3.56
N VAL A 74 -3.13 12.02 4.41
CA VAL A 74 -4.29 12.90 4.26
C VAL A 74 -4.22 13.76 2.99
N TRP A 75 -3.02 13.99 2.46
CA TRP A 75 -2.79 14.71 1.21
C TRP A 75 -2.89 13.84 -0.05
N ASP A 76 -3.05 12.52 0.07
CA ASP A 76 -3.13 11.63 -1.09
C ASP A 76 -4.50 11.75 -1.78
N SER A 77 -4.58 12.49 -2.89
CA SER A 77 -5.82 12.68 -3.65
C SER A 77 -6.42 11.39 -4.23
N ASN A 78 -5.65 10.31 -4.26
CA ASN A 78 -6.09 8.99 -4.74
C ASN A 78 -6.40 8.02 -3.57
N LEU A 79 -6.29 8.46 -2.31
CA LEU A 79 -6.46 7.62 -1.12
C LEU A 79 -7.78 6.82 -1.12
N LEU A 80 -8.85 7.46 -1.56
CA LEU A 80 -10.21 6.92 -1.51
C LEU A 80 -10.62 6.23 -2.82
N ASP A 81 -9.71 6.07 -3.77
CA ASP A 81 -9.99 5.39 -5.02
C ASP A 81 -10.31 3.90 -4.78
N SER A 82 -11.34 3.41 -5.47
CA SER A 82 -11.79 2.02 -5.30
C SER A 82 -10.74 0.99 -5.74
N ALA A 83 -9.87 1.37 -6.69
CA ALA A 83 -8.75 0.57 -7.15
C ALA A 83 -7.67 0.48 -6.05
N ALA A 84 -7.30 1.61 -5.41
CA ALA A 84 -6.43 1.63 -4.24
C ALA A 84 -6.93 0.72 -3.12
N SER A 85 -8.21 0.84 -2.71
CA SER A 85 -8.79 -0.03 -1.68
C SER A 85 -8.71 -1.52 -2.03
N SER A 86 -8.97 -1.87 -3.29
CA SER A 86 -8.87 -3.25 -3.78
C SER A 86 -7.42 -3.74 -3.78
N ALA A 87 -6.48 -2.90 -4.20
CA ALA A 87 -5.05 -3.19 -4.22
C ALA A 87 -4.53 -3.47 -2.80
N ILE A 88 -4.79 -2.57 -1.85
CA ILE A 88 -4.40 -2.72 -0.43
C ILE A 88 -4.90 -4.07 0.12
N LYS A 89 -6.16 -4.40 -0.13
CA LYS A 89 -6.76 -5.67 0.31
C LYS A 89 -6.11 -6.89 -0.34
N ASN A 90 -5.84 -6.82 -1.65
CA ASN A 90 -5.23 -7.92 -2.40
C ASN A 90 -3.76 -8.16 -2.04
N ALA A 91 -3.04 -7.11 -1.63
CA ALA A 91 -1.69 -7.21 -1.09
C ALA A 91 -1.67 -7.80 0.34
N GLY A 92 -2.84 -8.01 0.96
CA GLY A 92 -2.93 -8.58 2.30
C GLY A 92 -2.42 -7.65 3.38
N ILE A 93 -2.56 -6.34 3.18
CA ILE A 93 -2.28 -5.30 4.18
C ILE A 93 -3.35 -5.36 5.27
N GLY A 94 -2.91 -5.42 6.52
CA GLY A 94 -3.81 -5.49 7.67
C GLY A 94 -3.58 -4.41 8.71
N MET A 95 -2.65 -3.47 8.47
CA MET A 95 -2.54 -2.21 9.22
C MET A 95 -2.44 -1.01 8.27
N LEU A 96 -3.11 0.10 8.59
CA LEU A 96 -3.02 1.35 7.84
C LEU A 96 -2.69 2.52 8.76
N ARG A 97 -1.61 3.24 8.45
CA ARG A 97 -1.16 4.42 9.21
C ARG A 97 -1.69 5.72 8.62
N PHE A 98 -2.20 6.61 9.47
CA PHE A 98 -2.82 7.89 9.10
C PHE A 98 -2.60 8.93 10.23
N PRO A 99 -2.51 10.25 9.95
CA PRO A 99 -2.68 10.96 8.67
C PRO A 99 -1.43 11.04 7.78
N GLY A 100 -0.37 10.33 8.15
CA GLY A 100 0.91 10.26 7.43
C GLY A 100 1.98 11.13 8.08
N GLY A 101 3.25 10.74 7.92
CA GLY A 101 4.48 11.24 8.55
C GLY A 101 4.44 12.63 9.20
N SER A 102 5.21 13.58 8.68
CA SER A 102 5.31 14.93 9.28
C SER A 102 4.00 15.72 9.26
N THR A 103 3.05 15.35 8.39
CA THR A 103 1.71 15.97 8.37
C THR A 103 0.94 15.70 9.66
N SER A 104 1.28 14.63 10.39
CA SER A 104 0.63 14.29 11.66
C SER A 104 0.82 15.38 12.72
N ASP A 105 2.01 15.98 12.82
CA ASP A 105 2.38 17.00 13.81
C ASP A 105 1.86 18.41 13.51
N VAL A 106 0.98 18.52 12.52
CA VAL A 106 0.31 19.75 12.14
C VAL A 106 -1.17 19.53 11.82
N TYR A 107 -1.71 18.33 12.01
CA TYR A 107 -3.06 17.97 11.60
C TYR A 107 -4.08 18.03 12.74
N HIS A 108 -5.03 18.95 12.61
CA HIS A 108 -6.16 19.09 13.52
C HIS A 108 -7.37 18.30 13.01
N TRP A 109 -7.58 17.11 13.59
CA TRP A 109 -8.60 16.15 13.16
C TRP A 109 -10.04 16.67 13.25
N GLN A 110 -10.34 17.53 14.22
CA GLN A 110 -11.70 18.07 14.43
C GLN A 110 -12.12 18.97 13.28
N THR A 111 -11.20 19.80 12.81
CA THR A 111 -11.47 20.76 11.75
C THR A 111 -11.08 20.25 10.38
N HIS A 112 -10.40 19.10 10.32
CA HIS A 112 -9.76 18.58 9.11
C HIS A 112 -8.94 19.68 8.43
N SER A 113 -7.99 20.22 9.18
CA SER A 113 -7.15 21.34 8.77
C SER A 113 -5.71 21.13 9.20
N LEU A 114 -4.78 21.77 8.50
CA LEU A 114 -3.39 21.85 8.92
C LEU A 114 -3.10 23.19 9.59
N VAL A 115 -2.04 23.23 10.41
CA VAL A 115 -1.40 24.48 10.79
C VAL A 115 -1.11 25.31 9.53
N ALA A 116 -1.43 26.60 9.57
CA ALA A 116 -1.33 27.48 8.41
C ALA A 116 0.09 27.47 7.81
N GLY A 117 0.18 27.14 6.52
CA GLY A 117 1.44 27.07 5.78
C GLY A 117 2.22 25.77 5.90
N GLN A 118 1.71 24.76 6.62
CA GLN A 118 2.38 23.46 6.82
C GLN A 118 1.95 22.39 5.82
N GLY A 119 1.63 22.80 4.59
CA GLY A 119 1.28 21.89 3.49
C GLY A 119 -0.18 21.97 3.07
N TRP A 120 -0.65 20.87 2.48
CA TRP A 120 -1.99 20.73 1.91
C TRP A 120 -2.58 19.39 2.35
N LEU A 121 -3.91 19.30 2.40
CA LEU A 121 -4.64 18.06 2.57
C LEU A 121 -5.78 17.98 1.55
N ASP A 122 -6.17 16.76 1.17
CA ASP A 122 -7.33 16.60 0.30
C ASP A 122 -8.61 16.81 1.12
N PRO A 123 -9.52 17.73 0.72
CA PRO A 123 -10.72 18.04 1.49
C PRO A 123 -11.67 16.85 1.66
N ASN A 124 -11.52 15.78 0.87
CA ASN A 124 -12.33 14.57 0.98
C ASN A 124 -11.71 13.52 1.92
N ASN A 125 -10.41 13.62 2.20
CA ASN A 125 -9.67 12.68 3.05
C ASN A 125 -9.88 12.94 4.54
N THR A 126 -11.12 13.22 4.93
CA THR A 126 -11.50 13.36 6.34
C THR A 126 -11.17 12.08 7.12
N PHE A 127 -10.99 12.20 8.43
CA PHE A 127 -10.75 11.03 9.29
C PHE A 127 -11.84 9.95 9.12
N ASP A 128 -13.12 10.33 9.06
CA ASP A 128 -14.21 9.37 8.86
C ASP A 128 -14.18 8.72 7.47
N ALA A 129 -13.73 9.43 6.44
CA ALA A 129 -13.55 8.86 5.10
C ALA A 129 -12.40 7.84 5.07
N PHE A 130 -11.27 8.14 5.71
CA PHE A 130 -10.18 7.19 5.92
C PHE A 130 -10.67 5.95 6.68
N MET A 131 -11.48 6.12 7.73
CA MET A 131 -12.06 4.99 8.45
C MET A 131 -12.99 4.13 7.57
N GLY A 132 -13.64 4.72 6.56
CA GLY A 132 -14.37 3.98 5.53
C GLY A 132 -13.45 3.08 4.69
N LEU A 133 -12.28 3.57 4.29
CA LEU A 133 -11.24 2.76 3.62
C LEU A 133 -10.78 1.60 4.52
N VAL A 134 -10.45 1.90 5.77
CA VAL A 134 -10.02 0.90 6.77
C VAL A 134 -11.02 -0.25 6.87
N GLN A 135 -12.32 0.07 6.95
CA GLN A 135 -13.39 -0.93 6.99
C GLN A 135 -13.52 -1.75 5.70
N ALA A 136 -13.37 -1.12 4.53
CA ALA A 136 -13.47 -1.80 3.24
C ALA A 136 -12.33 -2.83 3.04
N VAL A 137 -11.13 -2.46 3.47
CA VAL A 137 -9.94 -3.33 3.47
C VAL A 137 -10.09 -4.42 4.54
N GLY A 138 -10.62 -4.08 5.71
CA GLY A 138 -10.61 -4.94 6.90
C GLY A 138 -9.31 -4.84 7.69
N ALA A 139 -8.63 -3.69 7.62
CA ALA A 139 -7.37 -3.42 8.31
C ALA A 139 -7.61 -2.86 9.72
N GLN A 140 -6.58 -2.90 10.54
CA GLN A 140 -6.51 -2.15 11.79
C GLN A 140 -5.87 -0.78 11.52
N PRO A 141 -6.50 0.33 11.91
CA PRO A 141 -5.84 1.62 11.80
C PRO A 141 -4.82 1.80 12.93
N ILE A 142 -3.72 2.49 12.62
CA ILE A 142 -2.83 3.14 13.57
C ILE A 142 -2.88 4.65 13.32
N ILE A 143 -3.23 5.42 14.36
CA ILE A 143 -3.45 6.86 14.24
C ILE A 143 -2.34 7.62 14.92
N THR A 144 -1.66 8.50 14.18
CA THR A 144 -0.66 9.41 14.73
C THR A 144 -1.35 10.70 15.16
N VAL A 145 -1.37 10.96 16.48
CA VAL A 145 -1.91 12.20 17.03
C VAL A 145 -0.88 13.31 16.90
N ASP A 146 -1.37 14.51 16.63
CA ASP A 146 -0.54 15.72 16.54
C ASP A 146 0.14 15.98 17.88
N TYR A 147 1.46 15.82 17.91
CA TYR A 147 2.29 16.25 19.03
C TYR A 147 2.81 17.67 18.80
N GLY A 148 3.28 17.97 17.59
CA GLY A 148 3.96 19.21 17.24
C GLY A 148 3.16 20.49 17.51
N ALA A 149 1.91 20.55 17.06
CA ALA A 149 0.99 21.67 17.27
C ALA A 149 -0.16 21.34 18.23
N GLY A 150 -0.43 20.05 18.44
CA GLY A 150 -1.57 19.55 19.19
C GLY A 150 -1.42 19.60 20.72
N THR A 151 -2.41 19.03 21.40
CA THR A 151 -2.43 18.91 22.86
C THR A 151 -2.92 17.53 23.34
N PRO A 152 -2.60 17.11 24.58
CA PRO A 152 -3.19 15.91 25.17
C PRO A 152 -4.72 15.87 25.14
N ALA A 153 -5.37 17.02 25.28
CA ALA A 153 -6.82 17.13 25.24
C ALA A 153 -7.38 16.92 23.82
N GLU A 154 -6.69 17.42 22.79
CA GLU A 154 -7.07 17.18 21.40
C GLU A 154 -6.95 15.71 21.02
N ALA A 155 -5.85 15.05 21.42
CA ALA A 155 -5.64 13.63 21.21
C ALA A 155 -6.69 12.78 21.95
N ALA A 156 -6.97 13.08 23.23
CA ALA A 156 -8.03 12.41 23.99
C ALA A 156 -9.41 12.63 23.38
N GLY A 157 -9.69 13.83 22.86
CA GLY A 157 -10.91 14.13 22.12
C GLY A 157 -11.05 13.26 20.87
N TRP A 158 -9.96 12.98 20.16
CA TRP A 158 -9.97 12.11 18.98
C TRP A 158 -10.32 10.67 19.38
N VAL A 159 -9.71 10.15 20.45
CA VAL A 159 -10.04 8.82 21.01
C VAL A 159 -11.51 8.77 21.41
N GLN A 160 -12.02 9.83 22.04
CA GLN A 160 -13.42 9.90 22.47
C GLN A 160 -14.35 9.82 21.27
N TYR A 161 -14.10 10.63 20.25
CA TYR A 161 -14.87 10.65 19.01
C TYR A 161 -14.81 9.33 18.27
N ALA A 162 -13.62 8.73 18.12
CA ALA A 162 -13.42 7.55 17.31
C ALA A 162 -13.94 6.26 17.98
N ASN A 163 -13.81 6.14 19.31
CA ASN A 163 -14.07 4.89 20.03
C ASN A 163 -15.21 4.93 21.04
N LYS A 164 -15.64 6.12 21.52
CA LYS A 164 -16.62 6.26 22.61
C LYS A 164 -17.88 7.03 22.18
N GLY A 165 -18.26 6.94 20.92
CA GLY A 165 -19.51 7.49 20.39
C GLY A 165 -20.78 6.78 20.87
N GLY A 166 -21.92 7.42 20.66
CA GLY A 166 -23.27 6.93 20.95
C GLY A 166 -24.28 8.03 21.28
N PRO A 167 -25.56 7.70 21.54
CA PRO A 167 -26.66 8.68 21.75
C PRO A 167 -26.49 9.68 22.92
N GLY A 168 -25.43 9.56 23.72
CA GLY A 168 -25.08 10.49 24.80
C GLY A 168 -23.67 11.08 24.68
N TYR A 169 -23.05 11.01 23.49
CA TYR A 169 -21.74 11.57 23.24
C TYR A 169 -21.73 13.08 23.48
N THR A 170 -20.81 13.55 24.32
CA THR A 170 -20.62 14.97 24.65
C THR A 170 -19.20 15.45 24.34
N GLY A 171 -18.42 14.64 23.63
CA GLY A 171 -17.07 15.01 23.22
C GLY A 171 -17.07 16.00 22.06
N PRO A 172 -15.89 16.43 21.61
CA PRO A 172 -15.77 17.29 20.44
C PRO A 172 -16.32 16.60 19.19
N VAL A 173 -17.07 17.34 18.38
CA VAL A 173 -17.62 16.87 17.11
C VAL A 173 -16.86 17.57 15.98
N PRO A 174 -16.39 16.84 14.97
CA PRO A 174 -15.73 17.47 13.83
C PRO A 174 -16.63 18.43 13.06
N THR A 175 -16.02 19.43 12.44
CA THR A 175 -16.73 20.47 11.68
C THR A 175 -16.80 20.17 10.18
N TYR A 176 -16.18 19.09 9.71
CA TYR A 176 -16.24 18.69 8.30
C TYR A 176 -17.61 18.07 7.95
N ALA A 177 -17.98 18.17 6.67
CA ALA A 177 -19.25 17.64 6.18
C ALA A 177 -19.33 16.12 6.37
N GLY A 178 -20.46 15.64 6.90
CA GLY A 178 -20.70 14.20 7.12
C GLY A 178 -20.18 13.64 8.44
N ALA A 179 -19.52 14.46 9.28
CA ALA A 179 -19.09 14.04 10.61
C ALA A 179 -20.26 13.57 11.50
N SER A 180 -20.01 12.56 12.33
CA SER A 180 -21.00 12.04 13.27
C SER A 180 -21.20 13.00 14.44
N SER A 181 -22.43 13.49 14.63
CA SER A 181 -22.76 14.31 15.82
C SER A 181 -22.74 13.54 17.13
N THR A 182 -22.71 12.20 17.06
CA THR A 182 -22.67 11.30 18.22
C THR A 182 -21.35 10.57 18.36
N GLY A 183 -20.31 10.91 17.57
CA GLY A 183 -19.09 10.11 17.50
C GLY A 183 -19.32 8.70 16.94
N HIS A 184 -18.29 7.85 17.06
CA HIS A 184 -18.20 6.50 16.50
C HIS A 184 -17.65 5.49 17.50
N THR A 185 -17.73 4.21 17.12
CA THR A 185 -17.12 3.09 17.86
C THR A 185 -16.26 2.26 16.92
N TYR A 186 -15.29 2.91 16.28
CA TYR A 186 -14.41 2.30 15.28
C TYR A 186 -13.50 1.21 15.85
N GLY A 187 -13.26 1.22 17.17
CA GLY A 187 -12.44 0.19 17.83
C GLY A 187 -10.95 0.31 17.49
N ILE A 188 -10.48 1.54 17.25
CA ILE A 188 -9.08 1.84 16.97
C ILE A 188 -8.26 1.48 18.21
N LYS A 189 -7.30 0.57 18.04
CA LYS A 189 -6.44 0.13 19.14
C LYS A 189 -5.10 0.85 19.19
N TYR A 190 -4.52 1.24 18.06
CA TYR A 190 -3.15 1.73 18.02
C TYR A 190 -3.12 3.23 17.79
N TRP A 191 -2.45 3.95 18.68
CA TRP A 191 -2.29 5.40 18.61
C TRP A 191 -0.85 5.79 18.88
N GLU A 192 -0.25 6.58 18.00
CA GLU A 192 1.12 7.10 18.10
C GLU A 192 1.08 8.55 18.58
N ILE A 193 2.05 8.95 19.41
CA ILE A 193 2.18 10.34 19.85
C ILE A 193 3.29 11.02 19.04
N GLY A 194 2.90 11.76 18.01
CA GLY A 194 3.80 12.47 17.10
C GLY A 194 4.53 11.57 16.10
N ASN A 195 5.18 12.22 15.14
CA ASN A 195 6.00 11.66 14.09
C ASN A 195 7.42 12.23 14.18
N GLU A 196 8.44 11.37 14.18
CA GLU A 196 9.87 11.77 14.07
C GLU A 196 10.29 13.00 14.88
N VAL A 197 9.71 13.20 16.07
CA VAL A 197 9.77 14.47 16.82
C VAL A 197 11.19 14.95 17.12
N TYR A 198 12.19 14.05 17.06
CA TYR A 198 13.60 14.40 17.12
C TYR A 198 14.10 15.31 15.97
N GLY A 199 13.36 15.41 14.86
CA GLY A 199 13.61 16.26 13.69
C GLY A 199 13.16 17.71 13.85
N ASP A 200 12.89 18.17 15.07
CA ASP A 200 12.35 19.50 15.40
C ASP A 200 13.38 20.64 15.45
N GLY A 201 14.65 20.32 15.28
CA GLY A 201 15.78 21.23 15.42
C GLY A 201 16.70 20.93 16.58
N THR A 202 16.27 20.10 17.55
CA THR A 202 17.08 19.72 18.73
C THR A 202 18.46 19.22 18.32
N TYR A 203 18.54 18.39 17.28
CA TYR A 203 19.77 17.76 16.81
C TYR A 203 20.35 18.40 15.54
N GLY A 204 19.95 19.63 15.21
CA GLY A 204 20.47 20.39 14.08
C GLY A 204 19.76 20.16 12.75
N ALA A 205 18.71 19.34 12.72
CA ALA A 205 17.82 19.18 11.58
C ALA A 205 16.40 19.56 11.99
N SER A 206 15.69 20.30 11.11
CA SER A 206 14.43 20.99 11.43
C SER A 206 13.39 20.77 10.33
N TRP A 207 12.99 19.52 10.11
CA TRP A 207 11.91 19.20 9.16
C TRP A 207 10.58 18.94 9.87
N GLU A 208 10.60 18.53 11.14
CA GLU A 208 9.38 18.35 11.92
C GLU A 208 8.91 19.66 12.52
N TYR A 209 7.60 19.89 12.41
CA TYR A 209 6.96 21.01 13.06
C TYR A 209 6.82 20.73 14.56
N ASN A 210 7.22 21.68 15.40
CA ASN A 210 7.05 21.54 16.84
C ASN A 210 7.00 22.91 17.52
N ASN A 211 5.88 23.23 18.18
CA ASN A 211 5.74 24.43 19.02
C ASN A 211 5.99 24.14 20.51
N ASN A 212 6.17 22.88 20.89
CA ASN A 212 6.58 22.50 22.25
C ASN A 212 8.09 22.75 22.44
N PRO A 213 8.60 22.71 23.68
CA PRO A 213 10.04 22.76 23.92
C PRO A 213 10.78 21.59 23.23
N HIS A 214 11.80 21.93 22.45
CA HIS A 214 12.61 21.01 21.65
C HIS A 214 13.65 20.27 22.51
N THR A 215 13.19 19.31 23.32
CA THR A 215 14.08 18.43 24.11
C THR A 215 13.50 17.02 24.23
N SER A 216 14.39 16.03 24.30
CA SER A 216 14.01 14.63 24.58
C SER A 216 13.25 14.49 25.91
N ALA A 217 13.60 15.29 26.93
CA ALA A 217 12.92 15.28 28.23
C ALA A 217 11.50 15.87 28.16
N ALA A 218 11.30 16.92 27.37
CA ALA A 218 9.98 17.51 27.13
C ALA A 218 9.07 16.53 26.38
N TYR A 219 9.57 15.93 25.29
CA TYR A 219 8.83 14.88 24.57
C TYR A 219 8.45 13.73 25.51
N ALA A 220 9.42 13.21 26.27
CA ALA A 220 9.18 12.09 27.20
C ALA A 220 8.10 12.41 28.26
N SER A 221 8.11 13.61 28.84
CA SER A 221 7.11 14.05 29.81
C SER A 221 5.73 14.24 29.16
N ASN A 222 5.70 14.79 27.95
CA ASN A 222 4.47 15.00 27.21
C ASN A 222 3.85 13.67 26.76
N VAL A 223 4.63 12.68 26.32
CA VAL A 223 4.13 11.33 26.00
C VAL A 223 3.34 10.76 27.17
N VAL A 224 3.82 10.93 28.40
CA VAL A 224 3.08 10.51 29.60
C VAL A 224 1.74 11.23 29.70
N ALA A 225 1.72 12.56 29.52
CA ALA A 225 0.50 13.36 29.60
C ALA A 225 -0.52 13.00 28.50
N TYR A 226 -0.08 12.85 27.25
CA TYR A 226 -0.89 12.39 26.13
C TYR A 226 -1.48 11.00 26.40
N SER A 227 -0.62 10.03 26.76
CA SER A 227 -1.06 8.66 27.03
C SER A 227 -2.10 8.61 28.16
N GLN A 228 -1.86 9.32 29.27
CA GLN A 228 -2.81 9.39 30.38
C GLN A 228 -4.15 9.99 29.96
N ALA A 229 -4.15 11.10 29.22
CA ALA A 229 -5.38 11.74 28.75
C ALA A 229 -6.18 10.82 27.81
N MET A 230 -5.49 10.16 26.87
CA MET A 230 -6.12 9.25 25.91
C MET A 230 -6.65 7.98 26.59
N LYS A 231 -5.88 7.36 27.49
CA LYS A 231 -6.29 6.16 28.23
C LYS A 231 -7.36 6.43 29.30
N ALA A 232 -7.49 7.67 29.77
CA ALA A 232 -8.61 8.07 30.62
C ALA A 232 -9.96 8.00 29.87
N VAL A 233 -9.93 8.21 28.55
CA VAL A 233 -11.11 8.05 27.68
C VAL A 233 -11.33 6.59 27.32
N ASP A 234 -10.27 5.89 26.90
CA ASP A 234 -10.34 4.48 26.53
C ASP A 234 -9.12 3.70 27.05
N PRO A 235 -9.23 3.01 28.21
CA PRO A 235 -8.10 2.27 28.77
C PRO A 235 -7.72 1.03 27.96
N THR A 236 -8.48 0.69 26.90
CA THR A 236 -8.24 -0.49 26.06
C THR A 236 -7.37 -0.21 24.84
N ILE A 237 -7.07 1.06 24.54
CA ILE A 237 -6.16 1.43 23.47
C ILE A 237 -4.71 1.13 23.88
N LYS A 238 -3.86 1.05 22.88
CA LYS A 238 -2.42 1.01 22.95
C LYS A 238 -1.85 2.33 22.48
N VAL A 239 -0.90 2.86 23.24
CA VAL A 239 -0.24 4.14 22.96
C VAL A 239 1.24 3.94 22.71
N GLY A 240 1.76 4.57 21.66
CA GLY A 240 3.14 4.46 21.22
C GLY A 240 3.92 5.76 21.34
N ALA A 241 5.23 5.65 21.55
CA ALA A 241 6.16 6.77 21.55
C ALA A 241 7.24 6.61 20.46
N VAL A 242 7.64 7.73 19.89
CA VAL A 242 8.72 7.86 18.91
C VAL A 242 10.05 7.60 19.58
N LEU A 243 10.78 6.64 19.04
CA LEU A 243 12.17 6.33 19.33
C LEU A 243 13.03 6.49 18.06
N THR A 244 14.34 6.49 18.24
CA THR A 244 15.33 6.42 17.16
C THR A 244 15.69 4.96 16.90
N THR A 245 15.85 4.59 15.64
CA THR A 245 16.36 3.26 15.28
C THR A 245 17.84 3.15 15.69
N PRO A 246 18.25 2.15 16.48
CA PRO A 246 19.63 2.04 16.92
C PRO A 246 20.64 2.05 15.77
N GLY A 247 21.74 2.79 15.95
CA GLY A 247 22.78 2.98 14.94
C GLY A 247 22.44 3.96 13.81
N ASN A 248 21.24 4.55 13.80
CA ASN A 248 20.78 5.48 12.78
C ASN A 248 20.53 6.85 13.40
N TRP A 249 20.82 7.92 12.65
CA TRP A 249 20.66 9.28 13.16
C TRP A 249 19.22 9.52 13.67
N PRO A 250 19.02 10.24 14.80
CA PRO A 250 20.01 10.85 15.68
C PRO A 250 20.42 9.95 16.88
N ASP A 251 20.38 8.63 16.75
CA ASP A 251 20.78 7.72 17.83
C ASP A 251 22.18 8.04 18.37
N GLY A 252 22.30 8.01 19.70
CA GLY A 252 23.52 8.38 20.43
C GLY A 252 23.92 9.86 20.38
N VAL A 253 23.26 10.71 19.57
CA VAL A 253 23.56 12.15 19.50
C VAL A 253 23.03 12.86 20.75
N THR A 254 23.89 13.68 21.36
CA THR A 254 23.56 14.45 22.57
C THR A 254 23.99 15.91 22.43
N ASN A 255 23.34 16.80 23.19
CA ASN A 255 23.71 18.21 23.29
C ASN A 255 23.26 18.78 24.65
N SER A 256 23.42 20.10 24.87
CA SER A 256 23.05 20.73 26.14
C SER A 256 21.55 20.69 26.45
N ALA A 257 20.69 20.62 25.43
CA ALA A 257 19.24 20.54 25.56
C ALA A 257 18.76 19.10 25.76
N SER A 258 19.46 18.12 25.17
CA SER A 258 19.25 16.67 25.32
C SER A 258 20.57 15.98 25.69
N PRO A 259 20.95 15.97 26.99
CA PRO A 259 22.26 15.51 27.45
C PRO A 259 22.42 13.99 27.51
N GLN A 260 21.36 13.24 27.22
CA GLN A 260 21.36 11.79 27.10
C GLN A 260 20.77 11.40 25.74
N PRO A 261 21.09 10.20 25.21
CA PRO A 261 20.45 9.69 24.00
C PRO A 261 18.92 9.76 24.07
N TRP A 262 18.29 9.97 22.91
CA TRP A 262 16.83 10.11 22.79
C TRP A 262 16.11 8.93 23.44
N ASN A 263 16.43 7.70 23.03
CA ASN A 263 15.77 6.49 23.53
C ASN A 263 15.88 6.32 25.04
N GLN A 264 17.08 6.54 25.59
CA GLN A 264 17.30 6.47 27.03
C GLN A 264 16.39 7.45 27.79
N THR A 265 16.29 8.69 27.32
CA THR A 265 15.49 9.73 27.99
C THR A 265 13.99 9.42 27.91
N VAL A 266 13.52 9.04 26.72
CA VAL A 266 12.11 8.70 26.48
C VAL A 266 11.70 7.48 27.29
N LEU A 267 12.46 6.39 27.20
CA LEU A 267 12.12 5.14 27.89
C LEU A 267 12.19 5.29 29.42
N SER A 268 13.20 5.98 29.95
CA SER A 268 13.34 6.16 31.41
C SER A 268 12.17 6.91 32.05
N THR A 269 11.47 7.75 31.27
CA THR A 269 10.37 8.58 31.77
C THR A 269 9.00 8.00 31.38
N ALA A 270 8.83 7.61 30.12
CA ALA A 270 7.53 7.32 29.54
C ALA A 270 7.18 5.84 29.47
N CYS A 271 8.12 4.91 29.75
CA CYS A 271 7.87 3.51 29.41
C CYS A 271 6.66 2.90 30.14
N SER A 272 6.38 3.31 31.38
CA SER A 272 5.19 2.85 32.12
C SER A 272 3.85 3.34 31.54
N ALA A 273 3.88 4.36 30.68
CA ALA A 273 2.69 4.95 30.06
C ALA A 273 2.40 4.39 28.66
N ILE A 274 3.37 3.73 28.02
CA ILE A 274 3.25 3.27 26.63
C ILE A 274 3.08 1.74 26.54
N ASP A 275 2.54 1.28 25.42
CA ASP A 275 2.34 -0.14 25.10
C ASP A 275 3.22 -0.58 23.93
N PHE A 276 3.74 0.38 23.16
CA PHE A 276 4.64 0.13 22.06
C PHE A 276 5.59 1.30 21.83
N VAL A 277 6.64 1.03 21.06
CA VAL A 277 7.57 2.03 20.56
C VAL A 277 7.56 2.02 19.05
N ILE A 278 7.84 3.19 18.50
CA ILE A 278 7.77 3.50 17.09
C ILE A 278 9.18 3.82 16.63
N ILE A 279 9.64 3.18 15.56
CA ILE A 279 10.93 3.46 14.94
C ILE A 279 10.74 3.56 13.43
N HIS A 280 11.58 4.37 12.77
CA HIS A 280 11.61 4.52 11.32
C HIS A 280 12.99 4.13 10.79
N TRP A 281 13.06 3.52 9.61
CA TRP A 281 14.35 3.16 9.03
C TRP A 281 14.37 3.29 7.51
N TYR A 282 15.33 4.08 7.03
CA TYR A 282 15.66 4.20 5.62
C TYR A 282 17.17 3.96 5.49
N PRO A 283 17.62 2.90 4.81
CA PRO A 283 19.02 2.49 4.82
C PRO A 283 19.93 3.39 3.97
N GLN A 284 19.36 4.30 3.16
CA GLN A 284 20.12 5.14 2.24
C GLN A 284 19.82 6.62 2.40
N ASN A 285 20.83 7.42 2.09
CA ASN A 285 20.71 8.86 2.00
C ASN A 285 20.49 9.29 0.55
N PRO A 286 19.74 10.38 0.32
CA PRO A 286 19.46 10.89 -1.02
C PRO A 286 20.75 11.16 -1.81
N GLY A 287 20.77 10.76 -3.08
CA GLY A 287 21.92 10.94 -3.98
C GLY A 287 23.07 9.95 -3.79
N ASN A 288 23.03 9.10 -2.75
CA ASN A 288 24.04 8.07 -2.47
C ASN A 288 23.48 6.65 -2.63
N GLU A 289 22.37 6.51 -3.36
CA GLU A 289 21.67 5.25 -3.53
C GLU A 289 22.53 4.22 -4.27
N SER A 290 22.37 2.95 -3.88
CA SER A 290 23.09 1.82 -4.48
C SER A 290 22.23 0.56 -4.42
N ASP A 291 22.09 -0.18 -5.53
CA ASP A 291 21.29 -1.41 -5.55
C ASP A 291 21.88 -2.48 -4.63
N SER A 292 23.19 -2.73 -4.74
CA SER A 292 23.86 -3.71 -3.89
C SER A 292 23.92 -3.26 -2.43
N GLY A 293 24.10 -1.95 -2.19
CA GLY A 293 24.04 -1.37 -0.85
C GLY A 293 22.67 -1.56 -0.20
N LEU A 294 21.58 -1.34 -0.96
CA LEU A 294 20.21 -1.52 -0.48
C LEU A 294 19.98 -2.98 -0.10
N LEU A 295 20.25 -3.89 -1.04
CA LEU A 295 19.96 -5.31 -0.90
C LEU A 295 20.80 -6.02 0.18
N ALA A 296 21.92 -5.41 0.60
CA ALA A 296 22.73 -5.89 1.72
C ALA A 296 22.31 -5.31 3.09
N SER A 297 21.52 -4.22 3.09
CA SER A 297 21.29 -3.41 4.30
C SER A 297 20.52 -4.14 5.40
N THR A 298 19.60 -5.04 5.05
CA THR A 298 18.77 -5.82 5.99
C THR A 298 19.58 -6.68 6.96
N SER A 299 20.84 -6.99 6.63
CA SER A 299 21.78 -7.66 7.55
C SER A 299 22.02 -6.90 8.86
N GLN A 300 21.69 -5.60 8.90
CA GLN A 300 21.79 -4.75 10.09
C GLN A 300 20.61 -4.95 11.07
N ILE A 301 19.45 -5.41 10.58
CA ILE A 301 18.19 -5.47 11.34
C ILE A 301 18.30 -6.27 12.65
N PRO A 302 18.90 -7.49 12.69
CA PRO A 302 19.01 -8.24 13.94
C PRO A 302 19.77 -7.48 15.04
N ASN A 303 20.80 -6.72 14.67
CA ASN A 303 21.53 -5.90 15.63
C ASN A 303 20.71 -4.70 16.12
N MET A 304 19.96 -4.04 15.22
CA MET A 304 19.08 -2.93 15.58
C MET A 304 17.98 -3.38 16.56
N VAL A 305 17.31 -4.51 16.27
CA VAL A 305 16.26 -5.04 17.15
C VAL A 305 16.82 -5.51 18.49
N SER A 306 17.95 -6.24 18.50
CA SER A 306 18.55 -6.71 19.76
C SER A 306 19.04 -5.56 20.65
N THR A 307 19.57 -4.49 20.06
CA THR A 307 19.93 -3.27 20.78
C THR A 307 18.68 -2.62 21.37
N LEU A 308 17.63 -2.40 20.58
CA LEU A 308 16.39 -1.79 21.06
C LEU A 308 15.72 -2.63 22.17
N ARG A 309 15.74 -3.97 22.05
CA ARG A 309 15.25 -4.87 23.11
C ARG A 309 16.07 -4.76 24.39
N SER A 310 17.37 -4.52 24.27
CA SER A 310 18.25 -4.28 25.42
C SER A 310 17.94 -2.95 26.10
N GLU A 311 17.70 -1.88 25.33
CA GLU A 311 17.25 -0.59 25.86
C GLU A 311 15.90 -0.71 26.58
N LEU A 312 14.93 -1.40 25.98
CA LEU A 312 13.65 -1.68 26.63
C LEU A 312 13.85 -2.45 27.94
N ALA A 313 14.65 -3.51 27.95
CA ALA A 313 14.93 -4.27 29.16
C ALA A 313 15.57 -3.42 30.26
N GLN A 314 16.46 -2.50 29.88
CA GLN A 314 17.16 -1.62 30.81
C GLN A 314 16.25 -0.55 31.40
N TYR A 315 15.40 0.09 30.59
CA TYR A 315 14.68 1.30 30.98
C TYR A 315 13.19 1.07 31.31
N CYS A 316 12.61 -0.06 30.89
CA CYS A 316 11.21 -0.41 31.15
C CYS A 316 11.02 -1.43 32.27
N GLY A 317 12.10 -2.02 32.79
CA GLY A 317 12.04 -3.03 33.85
C GLY A 317 11.13 -4.20 33.49
N SER A 318 10.22 -4.57 34.39
CA SER A 318 9.29 -5.70 34.17
C SER A 318 8.30 -5.48 33.02
N HIS A 319 8.07 -4.23 32.61
CA HIS A 319 7.17 -3.90 31.50
C HIS A 319 7.79 -4.16 30.11
N ALA A 320 9.13 -4.28 30.04
CA ALA A 320 9.87 -4.37 28.77
C ALA A 320 9.35 -5.43 27.80
N SER A 321 9.00 -6.62 28.31
CA SER A 321 8.52 -7.73 27.48
C SER A 321 7.13 -7.51 26.88
N ALA A 322 6.33 -6.60 27.46
CA ALA A 322 5.01 -6.25 26.96
C ALA A 322 5.06 -5.13 25.90
N VAL A 323 6.15 -4.36 25.86
CA VAL A 323 6.32 -3.26 24.91
C VAL A 323 6.57 -3.82 23.51
N GLN A 324 5.63 -3.55 22.60
CA GLN A 324 5.77 -3.90 21.18
C GLN A 324 6.74 -2.95 20.48
N ILE A 325 7.40 -3.43 19.43
CA ILE A 325 8.17 -2.58 18.50
C ILE A 325 7.38 -2.56 17.20
N LEU A 326 7.06 -1.38 16.70
CA LEU A 326 6.46 -1.17 15.38
C LEU A 326 7.42 -0.33 14.53
N LEU A 327 7.75 -0.82 13.34
CA LEU A 327 8.47 -0.07 12.32
C LEU A 327 7.42 0.60 11.43
N THR A 328 7.12 1.86 11.71
CA THR A 328 5.94 2.52 11.13
C THR A 328 6.27 3.31 9.87
N GLU A 329 7.55 3.42 9.52
CA GLU A 329 8.01 3.88 8.22
C GLU A 329 9.30 3.18 7.82
N THR A 330 9.33 2.66 6.60
CA THR A 330 10.50 2.12 5.93
C THR A 330 10.33 2.20 4.42
N ASN A 331 11.42 2.50 3.70
CA ASN A 331 11.60 2.39 2.25
C ASN A 331 13.11 2.52 1.97
N SER A 332 13.54 2.54 0.71
CA SER A 332 14.96 2.50 0.35
C SER A 332 15.78 3.72 0.76
N VAL A 333 15.20 4.93 0.77
CA VAL A 333 15.92 6.20 0.92
C VAL A 333 15.10 7.22 1.70
N SER A 334 15.74 8.02 2.56
CA SER A 334 15.06 8.89 3.54
C SER A 334 14.38 10.13 2.97
N SER A 335 14.79 10.61 1.79
CA SER A 335 14.09 11.69 1.06
C SER A 335 14.48 11.70 -0.42
N ASN A 336 13.81 12.53 -1.23
CA ASN A 336 14.11 12.74 -2.66
C ASN A 336 14.30 11.42 -3.45
N PRO A 337 13.26 10.56 -3.52
CA PRO A 337 13.37 9.22 -4.05
C PRO A 337 13.83 9.21 -5.51
N GLY A 338 14.77 8.33 -5.81
CA GLY A 338 15.29 8.09 -7.16
C GLY A 338 14.64 6.88 -7.83
N LYS A 339 15.06 6.57 -9.06
CA LYS A 339 14.46 5.49 -9.87
C LYS A 339 14.55 4.09 -9.26
N GLN A 340 15.43 3.91 -8.27
CA GLN A 340 15.53 2.66 -7.53
C GLN A 340 14.21 2.31 -6.85
N THR A 341 13.48 3.30 -6.29
CA THR A 341 12.25 3.07 -5.50
C THR A 341 11.09 2.51 -6.32
N VAL A 342 11.05 2.83 -7.62
CA VAL A 342 10.04 2.32 -8.57
C VAL A 342 10.52 1.12 -9.37
N SER A 343 11.64 0.51 -8.99
CA SER A 343 12.25 -0.63 -9.68
C SER A 343 12.06 -1.94 -8.90
N ILE A 344 12.33 -3.07 -9.58
CA ILE A 344 12.33 -4.40 -8.94
C ILE A 344 13.29 -4.48 -7.74
N VAL A 345 14.36 -3.67 -7.72
CA VAL A 345 15.32 -3.66 -6.60
C VAL A 345 14.64 -3.25 -5.29
N ASN A 346 13.68 -2.33 -5.35
CA ASN A 346 12.93 -1.94 -4.15
C ASN A 346 12.02 -3.05 -3.66
N ALA A 347 11.36 -3.79 -4.56
CA ALA A 347 10.53 -4.94 -4.19
C ALA A 347 11.35 -6.10 -3.57
N LEU A 348 12.57 -6.33 -4.08
CA LEU A 348 13.49 -7.33 -3.50
C LEU A 348 13.95 -6.92 -2.10
N TYR A 349 14.17 -5.63 -1.87
CA TYR A 349 14.50 -5.09 -0.57
C TYR A 349 13.29 -5.13 0.38
N GLU A 350 12.12 -4.71 -0.09
CA GLU A 350 10.86 -4.68 0.66
C GLU A 350 10.55 -6.04 1.30
N ASP A 351 10.50 -7.11 0.50
CA ASP A 351 10.18 -8.46 1.00
C ASP A 351 11.18 -8.95 2.06
N ASP A 352 12.47 -8.64 1.87
CA ASP A 352 13.56 -9.00 2.79
C ASP A 352 13.52 -8.14 4.07
N ASP A 353 13.19 -6.86 3.95
CA ASP A 353 13.01 -5.91 5.06
C ASP A 353 11.84 -6.34 5.95
N TYR A 354 10.65 -6.54 5.37
CA TYR A 354 9.46 -7.02 6.06
C TYR A 354 9.75 -8.28 6.85
N MET A 355 10.25 -9.31 6.17
CA MET A 355 10.46 -10.61 6.82
C MET A 355 11.55 -10.56 7.87
N THR A 356 12.65 -9.84 7.63
CA THR A 356 13.75 -9.77 8.61
C THR A 356 13.32 -9.04 9.89
N TRP A 357 12.58 -7.94 9.81
CA TRP A 357 12.06 -7.27 11.00
C TRP A 357 11.08 -8.16 11.78
N LEU A 358 10.13 -8.80 11.09
CA LEU A 358 9.14 -9.69 11.70
C LEU A 358 9.79 -10.91 12.36
N GLU A 359 10.74 -11.56 11.70
CA GLU A 359 11.50 -12.71 12.22
C GLU A 359 12.33 -12.38 13.46
N ASN A 360 12.68 -11.10 13.65
CA ASN A 360 13.38 -10.61 14.84
C ASN A 360 12.43 -10.07 15.93
N GLY A 361 11.10 -10.21 15.75
CA GLY A 361 10.11 -9.92 16.79
C GLY A 361 9.59 -8.48 16.79
N VAL A 362 9.65 -7.78 15.66
CA VAL A 362 8.84 -6.58 15.39
C VAL A 362 7.40 -6.99 15.12
N THR A 363 6.44 -6.17 15.59
CA THR A 363 5.01 -6.50 15.54
C THR A 363 4.38 -6.15 14.19
N SER A 364 4.76 -5.00 13.65
CA SER A 364 4.31 -4.49 12.36
C SER A 364 5.46 -3.80 11.65
N VAL A 365 5.47 -3.93 10.32
CA VAL A 365 6.31 -3.18 9.40
C VAL A 365 5.37 -2.44 8.47
N ASP A 366 5.49 -1.12 8.39
CA ASP A 366 4.61 -0.27 7.59
C ASP A 366 5.43 0.40 6.50
N TRP A 367 5.19 -0.01 5.26
CA TRP A 367 5.88 0.56 4.11
C TRP A 367 5.45 2.01 3.89
N TRP A 368 6.39 2.89 3.60
CA TRP A 368 6.11 4.25 3.16
C TRP A 368 6.14 4.29 1.63
N THR A 369 5.04 4.39 0.87
CA THR A 369 3.63 4.70 1.23
C THR A 369 2.67 4.23 0.10
N LEU A 370 1.35 4.43 0.22
CA LEU A 370 0.35 4.06 -0.81
C LEU A 370 0.61 4.77 -2.15
N HIS A 371 0.52 6.10 -2.15
CA HIS A 371 0.84 6.99 -3.26
C HIS A 371 1.72 8.13 -2.75
N ASN A 372 2.55 8.70 -3.62
CA ASN A 372 3.32 9.90 -3.29
C ASN A 372 3.52 10.82 -4.50
N GLY A 373 3.82 10.26 -5.67
CA GLY A 373 4.00 10.98 -6.92
C GLY A 373 5.45 11.21 -7.32
N PRO A 374 5.69 11.62 -8.57
CA PRO A 374 7.01 11.50 -9.15
C PRO A 374 7.92 12.64 -8.70
N VAL A 375 9.14 12.27 -8.30
CA VAL A 375 10.21 13.18 -7.87
C VAL A 375 11.42 13.03 -8.79
N ALA A 376 12.09 14.15 -9.08
CA ALA A 376 13.33 14.19 -9.84
C ALA A 376 14.56 13.81 -8.99
N GLY A 377 14.53 12.62 -8.36
CA GLY A 377 15.62 12.11 -7.54
C GLY A 377 16.75 11.47 -8.33
N ASN A 378 17.52 10.58 -7.69
CA ASN A 378 18.67 9.93 -8.32
C ASN A 378 18.25 8.96 -9.45
N THR A 379 18.62 9.30 -10.68
CA THR A 379 18.34 8.49 -11.89
C THR A 379 19.59 7.89 -12.52
N SER A 380 20.70 7.86 -11.77
CA SER A 380 22.01 7.37 -12.23
C SER A 380 21.93 6.07 -13.01
N SER A 381 22.70 5.95 -14.10
CA SER A 381 22.77 4.74 -14.92
C SER A 381 23.32 3.52 -14.16
N SER A 382 23.94 3.74 -13.00
CA SER A 382 24.39 2.67 -12.10
C SER A 382 23.27 1.98 -11.33
N LEU A 383 22.11 2.62 -11.19
CA LEU A 383 20.93 2.04 -10.57
C LEU A 383 20.11 1.28 -11.61
N TYR A 384 19.54 0.15 -11.21
CA TYR A 384 18.69 -0.68 -12.05
C TYR A 384 17.41 0.06 -12.47
N GLY A 385 16.87 -0.32 -13.64
CA GLY A 385 15.62 0.22 -14.17
C GLY A 385 15.79 1.41 -15.10
N SER A 386 14.72 1.66 -15.87
CA SER A 386 14.67 2.66 -16.93
C SER A 386 13.92 3.93 -16.57
N ALA A 387 13.22 3.95 -15.43
CA ALA A 387 12.49 5.14 -14.98
C ALA A 387 13.45 6.34 -14.84
N GLN A 388 12.92 7.52 -15.15
CA GLN A 388 13.66 8.80 -15.08
C GLN A 388 13.13 9.68 -13.95
N TYR A 389 12.51 9.06 -12.96
CA TYR A 389 11.94 9.63 -11.74
C TYR A 389 12.00 8.57 -10.64
N GLY A 390 11.83 8.98 -9.39
CA GLY A 390 11.47 8.09 -8.28
C GLY A 390 10.11 8.44 -7.71
N ASP A 391 9.53 7.51 -6.98
CA ASP A 391 8.32 7.66 -6.17
C ASP A 391 8.38 6.67 -4.99
N TYR A 392 7.89 7.06 -3.82
CA TYR A 392 7.72 6.16 -2.67
C TYR A 392 6.46 5.29 -2.76
N GLY A 393 5.49 5.66 -3.59
CA GLY A 393 4.25 4.94 -3.75
C GLY A 393 4.46 3.46 -4.09
N VAL A 394 3.62 2.59 -3.54
CA VAL A 394 3.43 1.23 -4.09
C VAL A 394 2.52 1.27 -5.31
N LEU A 395 1.70 2.31 -5.44
CA LEU A 395 0.90 2.65 -6.60
C LEU A 395 1.30 4.04 -7.13
N ALA A 396 1.20 4.22 -8.44
CA ALA A 396 1.38 5.51 -9.11
C ALA A 396 0.23 6.47 -8.79
N ASN A 397 0.50 7.76 -8.62
CA ASN A 397 -0.54 8.79 -8.52
C ASN A 397 -0.89 9.42 -9.88
N GLY A 398 -0.16 9.07 -10.94
CA GLY A 398 -0.43 9.55 -12.30
C GLY A 398 0.06 10.97 -12.59
N GLY A 399 0.85 11.54 -11.68
CA GLY A 399 1.44 12.86 -11.82
C GLY A 399 2.58 12.92 -12.84
N CYS A 400 3.04 14.15 -13.08
CA CYS A 400 4.22 14.43 -13.89
C CYS A 400 5.15 15.40 -13.17
N ILE A 401 6.45 15.19 -13.31
CA ILE A 401 7.43 16.22 -12.96
C ILE A 401 7.28 17.35 -13.98
N SER A 402 7.29 18.61 -13.52
CA SER A 402 7.18 19.77 -14.41
C SER A 402 8.28 19.77 -15.47
N GLY A 403 7.90 19.63 -16.74
CA GLY A 403 8.84 19.52 -17.87
C GLY A 403 9.63 18.21 -17.92
N GLY A 404 9.25 17.23 -17.11
CA GLY A 404 9.91 15.93 -16.95
C GLY A 404 9.00 14.75 -17.29
N PRO A 405 9.39 13.53 -16.89
CA PRO A 405 8.60 12.32 -17.13
C PRO A 405 7.31 12.31 -16.29
N CYS A 406 6.34 11.54 -16.79
CA CYS A 406 5.11 11.23 -16.10
C CYS A 406 5.13 9.79 -15.59
N GLU A 407 4.38 9.56 -14.53
CA GLU A 407 4.03 8.22 -14.09
C GLU A 407 3.05 7.55 -15.07
N PRO A 408 2.88 6.22 -14.98
CA PRO A 408 1.70 5.56 -15.50
C PRO A 408 0.40 6.13 -14.90
N ALA A 409 -0.76 5.69 -15.39
CA ALA A 409 -2.05 6.13 -14.83
C ALA A 409 -2.13 5.89 -13.31
N ALA A 410 -2.90 6.73 -12.61
CA ALA A 410 -3.15 6.55 -11.18
C ALA A 410 -3.61 5.12 -10.84
N ASP A 411 -3.24 4.66 -9.64
CA ASP A 411 -3.42 3.29 -9.15
C ASP A 411 -2.65 2.20 -9.95
N THR A 412 -1.78 2.57 -10.89
CA THR A 412 -0.93 1.57 -11.57
C THR A 412 0.09 1.02 -10.57
N PRO A 413 0.18 -0.31 -10.37
CA PRO A 413 1.13 -0.89 -9.43
C PRO A 413 2.59 -0.71 -9.85
N PHE A 414 3.40 -0.23 -8.91
CA PHE A 414 4.86 -0.32 -8.99
C PHE A 414 5.35 -1.70 -8.52
N PRO A 415 6.63 -2.05 -8.75
CA PRO A 415 7.18 -3.34 -8.31
C PRO A 415 6.98 -3.65 -6.82
N ALA A 416 7.05 -2.63 -5.96
CA ALA A 416 6.79 -2.72 -4.52
C ALA A 416 5.40 -3.33 -4.22
N TYR A 417 4.34 -2.93 -4.93
CA TYR A 417 3.02 -3.57 -4.76
C TYR A 417 3.05 -5.09 -4.99
N TYR A 418 3.82 -5.56 -5.99
CA TYR A 418 3.95 -6.99 -6.25
C TYR A 418 4.84 -7.70 -5.23
N GLY A 419 5.75 -7.00 -4.54
CA GLY A 419 6.45 -7.50 -3.36
C GLY A 419 5.47 -7.79 -2.22
N LEU A 420 4.72 -6.78 -1.79
CA LEU A 420 3.65 -6.94 -0.80
C LEU A 420 2.68 -8.08 -1.15
N GLN A 421 2.27 -8.18 -2.42
CA GLN A 421 1.43 -9.30 -2.87
C GLN A 421 2.17 -10.64 -2.82
N MET A 422 3.49 -10.70 -3.08
CA MET A 422 4.30 -11.90 -2.94
C MET A 422 4.33 -12.42 -1.50
N LEU A 423 4.43 -11.53 -0.50
CA LEU A 423 4.37 -11.89 0.92
C LEU A 423 3.04 -12.56 1.30
N SER A 424 1.93 -12.24 0.63
CA SER A 424 0.64 -12.90 0.87
C SER A 424 0.63 -14.39 0.48
N TYR A 425 1.48 -14.80 -0.48
CA TYR A 425 1.67 -16.21 -0.85
C TYR A 425 2.64 -16.93 0.10
N LEU A 426 3.54 -16.19 0.75
CA LEU A 426 4.43 -16.73 1.78
C LEU A 426 3.63 -17.09 3.03
N GLY A 427 2.85 -16.16 3.56
CA GLY A 427 2.05 -16.41 4.77
C GLY A 427 1.04 -15.33 5.11
N ASN A 428 0.08 -15.68 5.95
CA ASN A 428 -0.99 -14.83 6.43
C ASN A 428 -1.13 -14.90 7.95
N ALA A 429 -2.03 -14.07 8.50
CA ALA A 429 -2.31 -14.06 9.92
C ALA A 429 -2.64 -15.47 10.46
N GLY A 430 -1.93 -15.90 11.50
CA GLY A 430 -2.02 -17.23 12.09
C GLY A 430 -0.95 -18.21 11.62
N ASP A 431 -0.21 -17.90 10.55
CA ASP A 431 0.89 -18.73 10.07
C ASP A 431 2.16 -18.53 10.92
N THR A 432 3.03 -19.53 10.97
CA THR A 432 4.23 -19.52 11.82
C THR A 432 5.47 -19.28 10.97
N MET A 433 6.23 -18.21 11.24
CA MET A 433 7.55 -18.00 10.65
C MET A 433 8.52 -19.06 11.20
N VAL A 434 9.33 -19.64 10.34
CA VAL A 434 10.30 -20.68 10.70
C VAL A 434 11.66 -20.38 10.10
N SER A 435 12.73 -20.86 10.75
CA SER A 435 14.07 -20.52 10.30
C SER A 435 14.40 -21.09 8.92
N ALA A 436 14.99 -20.24 8.09
CA ALA A 436 15.50 -20.58 6.77
C ALA A 436 16.89 -19.96 6.56
N SER A 437 17.72 -20.62 5.75
CA SER A 437 19.05 -20.12 5.39
C SER A 437 19.43 -20.57 3.99
N SER A 438 20.25 -19.76 3.33
CA SER A 438 20.86 -20.05 2.04
C SER A 438 22.37 -20.15 2.18
N ASN A 439 23.01 -21.03 1.42
CA ASN A 439 24.47 -21.08 1.33
C ASN A 439 25.05 -20.06 0.32
N GLN A 440 24.20 -19.28 -0.34
CA GLN A 440 24.57 -18.22 -1.28
C GLN A 440 24.19 -16.87 -0.72
N THR A 441 25.17 -15.98 -0.57
CA THR A 441 25.00 -14.68 0.10
C THR A 441 24.06 -13.73 -0.63
N LEU A 442 23.94 -13.87 -1.95
CA LEU A 442 23.02 -13.07 -2.79
C LEU A 442 21.65 -13.73 -2.99
N VAL A 443 21.38 -14.85 -2.30
CA VAL A 443 20.04 -15.46 -2.29
C VAL A 443 19.55 -15.49 -0.86
N ALA A 444 18.61 -14.60 -0.51
CA ALA A 444 17.95 -14.65 0.79
C ALA A 444 16.81 -15.67 0.78
N ALA A 445 16.49 -16.23 1.95
CA ALA A 445 15.44 -17.21 2.12
C ALA A 445 14.67 -16.95 3.42
N HIS A 446 13.35 -16.78 3.30
CA HIS A 446 12.42 -16.69 4.43
C HIS A 446 11.40 -17.83 4.31
N ALA A 447 10.94 -18.37 5.44
CA ALA A 447 10.02 -19.51 5.41
C ALA A 447 8.89 -19.39 6.42
N VAL A 448 7.73 -19.88 6.02
CA VAL A 448 6.51 -19.86 6.82
C VAL A 448 5.82 -21.22 6.75
N ARG A 449 5.53 -21.79 7.92
CA ARG A 449 4.64 -22.92 8.07
C ARG A 449 3.21 -22.41 8.14
N GLN A 450 2.46 -22.66 7.07
CA GLN A 450 1.09 -22.19 6.92
C GLN A 450 0.14 -23.04 7.78
N ALA A 451 -0.92 -22.43 8.30
CA ALA A 451 -1.89 -23.06 9.19
C ALA A 451 -2.62 -24.25 8.52
N ASN A 452 -2.69 -24.25 7.19
CA ASN A 452 -3.22 -25.36 6.40
C ASN A 452 -2.26 -26.58 6.31
N GLY A 453 -1.08 -26.49 6.91
CA GLY A 453 -0.07 -27.55 6.93
C GLY A 453 0.97 -27.46 5.81
N ASN A 454 0.88 -26.49 4.90
CA ASN A 454 1.92 -26.26 3.89
C ASN A 454 3.17 -25.63 4.50
N LEU A 455 4.29 -25.75 3.78
CA LEU A 455 5.53 -25.00 4.05
C LEU A 455 5.82 -24.12 2.84
N ALA A 456 5.80 -22.81 3.03
CA ALA A 456 6.15 -21.83 2.01
C ALA A 456 7.56 -21.27 2.25
N VAL A 457 8.32 -21.10 1.18
CA VAL A 457 9.69 -20.56 1.20
C VAL A 457 9.78 -19.45 0.17
N LEU A 458 10.00 -18.23 0.62
CA LEU A 458 10.32 -17.08 -0.22
C LEU A 458 11.82 -17.07 -0.49
N LEU A 459 12.18 -16.98 -1.77
CA LEU A 459 13.54 -16.86 -2.27
C LEU A 459 13.69 -15.50 -2.94
N ILE A 460 14.73 -14.77 -2.55
CA ILE A 460 15.02 -13.43 -3.09
C ILE A 460 16.39 -13.51 -3.76
N ASN A 461 16.41 -13.55 -5.10
CA ASN A 461 17.67 -13.47 -5.84
C ASN A 461 18.09 -12.00 -5.98
N LYS A 462 19.10 -11.60 -5.18
CA LYS A 462 19.70 -10.27 -5.15
C LYS A 462 20.87 -10.13 -6.13
N ASP A 463 21.19 -11.17 -6.90
CA ASP A 463 22.22 -11.09 -7.94
C ASP A 463 21.65 -10.43 -9.21
N PRO A 464 22.28 -9.37 -9.76
CA PRO A 464 21.83 -8.70 -10.98
C PRO A 464 22.10 -9.48 -12.27
N SER A 465 22.94 -10.52 -12.23
CA SER A 465 23.51 -11.16 -13.42
C SER A 465 23.34 -12.68 -13.45
N ASN A 466 23.33 -13.34 -12.30
CA ASN A 466 23.36 -14.79 -12.22
C ASN A 466 21.99 -15.39 -11.89
N SER A 467 21.63 -16.43 -12.65
CA SER A 467 20.57 -17.34 -12.28
C SER A 467 21.11 -18.43 -11.36
N TYR A 468 20.27 -18.95 -10.48
CA TYR A 468 20.62 -20.06 -9.60
C TYR A 468 19.64 -21.20 -9.71
N THR A 469 20.15 -22.42 -9.55
CA THR A 469 19.33 -23.63 -9.35
C THR A 469 19.30 -23.94 -7.86
N VAL A 470 18.13 -23.83 -7.26
CA VAL A 470 17.90 -24.02 -5.82
C VAL A 470 17.45 -25.45 -5.51
N THR A 471 18.14 -26.06 -4.55
CA THR A 471 17.76 -27.32 -3.89
C THR A 471 17.36 -27.05 -2.44
N PHE A 472 16.54 -27.93 -1.85
CA PHE A 472 15.97 -27.72 -0.52
C PHE A 472 16.31 -28.86 0.46
N SER A 473 16.57 -28.47 1.71
CA SER A 473 16.63 -29.35 2.87
C SER A 473 15.56 -28.89 3.85
N LEU A 474 14.48 -29.65 3.97
CA LEU A 474 13.28 -29.27 4.74
C LEU A 474 13.21 -30.05 6.06
N ASN A 475 14.02 -29.66 7.03
CA ASN A 475 14.11 -30.33 8.33
C ASN A 475 12.78 -30.19 9.09
N GLY A 476 12.28 -31.30 9.64
CA GLY A 476 11.02 -31.31 10.38
C GLY A 476 9.77 -31.23 9.50
N TYR A 477 9.89 -31.34 8.17
CA TYR A 477 8.76 -31.30 7.25
C TYR A 477 8.88 -32.35 6.15
N SER A 478 7.82 -33.13 5.95
CA SER A 478 7.73 -34.11 4.85
C SER A 478 6.92 -33.50 3.70
N ALA A 479 7.63 -33.00 2.70
CA ALA A 479 7.03 -32.37 1.53
C ALA A 479 6.66 -33.39 0.45
N SER A 480 5.59 -33.09 -0.29
CA SER A 480 5.25 -33.72 -1.56
C SER A 480 6.35 -33.49 -2.60
N SER A 481 6.44 -34.38 -3.59
CA SER A 481 7.29 -34.24 -4.77
C SER A 481 6.82 -33.13 -5.74
N SER A 482 5.77 -32.38 -5.38
CA SER A 482 5.19 -31.27 -6.14
C SER A 482 5.13 -30.01 -5.28
N ALA A 483 5.44 -28.87 -5.87
CA ALA A 483 5.35 -27.56 -5.23
C ALA A 483 4.70 -26.54 -6.17
N ARG A 484 3.92 -25.63 -5.60
CA ARG A 484 3.40 -24.44 -6.30
C ARG A 484 4.47 -23.35 -6.22
N VAL A 485 4.78 -22.72 -7.33
CA VAL A 485 5.81 -21.67 -7.42
C VAL A 485 5.15 -20.40 -7.93
N TYR A 486 5.34 -19.30 -7.20
CA TYR A 486 4.97 -17.95 -7.59
C TYR A 486 6.24 -17.17 -7.89
N SER A 487 6.26 -16.39 -8.97
CA SER A 487 7.46 -15.65 -9.38
C SER A 487 7.12 -14.26 -9.88
N TYR A 488 7.92 -13.29 -9.45
CA TYR A 488 7.90 -11.90 -9.92
C TYR A 488 9.33 -11.42 -10.16
N GLY A 489 9.59 -10.85 -11.33
CA GLY A 489 10.92 -10.44 -11.74
C GLY A 489 10.86 -9.27 -12.73
N PRO A 490 12.01 -8.85 -13.30
CA PRO A 490 12.13 -7.50 -13.86
C PRO A 490 11.33 -7.25 -15.14
N THR A 491 10.91 -8.31 -15.83
CA THR A 491 10.09 -8.25 -17.05
C THR A 491 8.62 -8.57 -16.79
N SER A 492 8.24 -8.76 -15.52
CA SER A 492 6.90 -9.20 -15.14
C SER A 492 5.94 -8.01 -15.01
N SER A 493 4.78 -8.10 -15.63
CA SER A 493 3.67 -7.16 -15.41
C SER A 493 2.70 -7.63 -14.31
N SER A 494 2.87 -8.86 -13.82
CA SER A 494 2.07 -9.46 -12.74
C SER A 494 2.80 -10.68 -12.17
N ILE A 495 2.35 -11.18 -11.02
CA ILE A 495 2.89 -12.41 -10.44
C ILE A 495 2.45 -13.62 -11.28
N SER A 496 3.44 -14.34 -11.78
CA SER A 496 3.23 -15.61 -12.48
C SER A 496 3.21 -16.77 -11.51
N SER A 497 2.63 -17.89 -11.91
CA SER A 497 2.65 -19.07 -11.06
C SER A 497 2.62 -20.38 -11.84
N THR A 498 3.44 -21.34 -11.45
CA THR A 498 3.50 -22.69 -12.04
C THR A 498 3.48 -23.79 -10.96
N THR A 499 3.34 -25.05 -11.36
CA THR A 499 3.52 -26.22 -10.48
C THR A 499 4.73 -27.00 -10.99
N VAL A 500 5.69 -27.24 -10.10
CA VAL A 500 6.93 -27.96 -10.43
C VAL A 500 6.95 -29.29 -9.67
N THR A 501 7.43 -30.33 -10.33
CA THR A 501 7.59 -31.65 -9.72
C THR A 501 9.06 -32.09 -9.76
N GLY A 502 9.48 -32.90 -8.79
CA GLY A 502 10.81 -33.49 -8.75
C GLY A 502 10.95 -34.53 -7.65
N SER A 503 11.98 -35.37 -7.76
CA SER A 503 12.23 -36.49 -6.84
C SER A 503 13.61 -36.35 -6.19
N PRO A 504 13.74 -36.37 -4.86
CA PRO A 504 12.64 -36.42 -3.87
C PRO A 504 11.87 -35.08 -3.75
N LEU A 505 12.48 -33.97 -4.17
CA LEU A 505 11.88 -32.63 -4.21
C LEU A 505 12.16 -31.95 -5.56
N PRO A 506 11.34 -30.98 -5.99
CA PRO A 506 11.63 -30.16 -7.15
C PRO A 506 12.86 -29.27 -6.94
N THR A 507 13.65 -29.09 -8.00
CA THR A 507 14.68 -28.05 -8.10
C THR A 507 14.06 -26.80 -8.73
N ILE A 508 14.40 -25.62 -8.22
CA ILE A 508 13.78 -24.36 -8.64
C ILE A 508 14.84 -23.44 -9.27
N SER A 509 14.61 -22.99 -10.51
CA SER A 509 15.47 -21.99 -11.14
C SER A 509 14.98 -20.59 -10.77
N ILE A 510 15.86 -19.76 -10.22
CA ILE A 510 15.59 -18.35 -9.92
C ILE A 510 16.46 -17.47 -10.80
N SER A 511 15.83 -16.60 -11.59
CA SER A 511 16.50 -15.64 -12.46
C SER A 511 17.11 -14.48 -11.67
N PRO A 512 18.01 -13.68 -12.25
CA PRO A 512 18.52 -12.46 -11.61
C PRO A 512 17.37 -11.55 -11.16
N TYR A 513 17.55 -10.86 -10.03
CA TYR A 513 16.57 -9.90 -9.50
C TYR A 513 15.12 -10.40 -9.51
N THR A 514 14.87 -11.51 -8.81
CA THR A 514 13.57 -12.19 -8.83
C THR A 514 13.13 -12.55 -7.40
N LEU A 515 11.85 -12.30 -7.10
CA LEU A 515 11.13 -12.86 -5.96
C LEU A 515 10.49 -14.18 -6.38
N THR A 516 10.67 -15.24 -5.58
CA THR A 516 10.07 -16.55 -5.84
C THR A 516 9.56 -17.21 -4.56
N THR A 517 8.25 -17.37 -4.42
CA THR A 517 7.65 -18.12 -3.31
C THR A 517 7.33 -19.55 -3.73
N VAL A 518 7.91 -20.53 -3.04
CA VAL A 518 7.72 -21.96 -3.28
C VAL A 518 6.88 -22.55 -2.15
N VAL A 519 5.70 -23.07 -2.46
CA VAL A 519 4.76 -23.66 -1.50
C VAL A 519 4.74 -25.18 -1.67
N PHE A 520 5.27 -25.88 -0.67
CA PHE A 520 5.28 -27.34 -0.57
C PHE A 520 4.06 -27.83 0.21
N SER A 521 3.29 -28.75 -0.35
CA SER A 521 2.24 -29.48 0.38
C SER A 521 2.82 -30.66 1.17
N SER A 522 2.14 -31.09 2.23
CA SER A 522 2.59 -32.24 3.04
C SER A 522 2.43 -33.57 2.28
N SER A 523 3.38 -34.50 2.43
CA SER A 523 3.34 -35.84 1.81
C SER A 523 2.45 -36.84 2.57
N GLY A 524 2.04 -36.52 3.81
CA GLY A 524 1.11 -37.32 4.61
C GLY A 524 -0.31 -36.83 4.41
N GLY A 525 -1.07 -37.53 3.57
CA GLY A 525 -2.36 -37.08 3.03
C GLY A 525 -3.31 -36.44 4.06
N ALA A 526 -3.58 -35.15 3.86
CA ALA A 526 -4.93 -34.63 3.84
C ALA A 526 -5.13 -34.01 2.47
N THR A 527 -6.07 -34.55 1.70
CA THR A 527 -6.61 -33.90 0.51
C THR A 527 -7.36 -32.65 0.99
N ALA A 528 -6.64 -31.56 1.20
CA ALA A 528 -7.20 -30.23 1.15
C ALA A 528 -6.53 -29.56 -0.04
N THR A 529 -7.26 -29.50 -1.15
CA THR A 529 -6.98 -28.53 -2.20
C THR A 529 -7.60 -27.20 -1.75
N PRO A 530 -6.86 -26.18 -1.31
CA PRO A 530 -7.28 -24.83 -1.55
C PRO A 530 -6.73 -24.41 -2.90
N THR A 531 -7.59 -24.46 -3.92
CA THR A 531 -7.41 -23.55 -5.05
C THR A 531 -7.66 -22.15 -4.50
N PRO A 532 -6.78 -21.16 -4.65
CA PRO A 532 -7.22 -19.77 -4.60
C PRO A 532 -8.10 -19.57 -5.85
N THR A 533 -9.41 -19.84 -5.70
CA THR A 533 -10.40 -19.42 -6.67
C THR A 533 -10.78 -17.99 -6.29
N PRO A 534 -10.71 -17.02 -7.22
CA PRO A 534 -11.25 -15.68 -6.97
C PRO A 534 -12.72 -15.83 -6.57
N THR A 535 -13.09 -15.19 -5.47
CA THR A 535 -14.42 -15.24 -4.87
C THR A 535 -15.53 -15.03 -5.93
N PRO A 536 -16.41 -16.02 -6.21
CA PRO A 536 -17.63 -15.77 -6.95
C PRO A 536 -18.63 -15.03 -6.06
N ARG A 537 -19.25 -14.01 -6.62
CA ARG A 537 -20.39 -13.24 -6.11
C ARG A 537 -21.46 -14.14 -5.44
N PRO A 538 -22.02 -13.81 -4.26
CA PRO A 538 -23.12 -14.57 -3.70
C PRO A 538 -24.40 -14.37 -4.55
N THR A 539 -24.91 -15.47 -5.10
CA THR A 539 -26.28 -15.57 -5.62
C THR A 539 -27.20 -15.99 -4.48
N VAL A 540 -28.17 -15.15 -4.16
CA VAL A 540 -29.20 -15.43 -3.16
C VAL A 540 -30.32 -16.24 -3.83
N THR A 541 -30.55 -17.47 -3.39
CA THR A 541 -31.78 -18.22 -3.71
C THR A 541 -32.57 -18.42 -2.41
N PRO A 542 -33.88 -18.09 -2.35
CA PRO A 542 -34.65 -18.14 -1.11
C PRO A 542 -35.04 -19.58 -0.76
N VAL A 543 -34.86 -19.97 0.51
CA VAL A 543 -35.48 -21.16 1.09
C VAL A 543 -36.49 -20.76 2.16
N THR A 544 -37.75 -21.12 1.90
CA THR A 544 -38.90 -20.95 2.80
C THR A 544 -38.86 -22.01 3.91
N PRO A 545 -38.90 -21.67 5.20
CA PRO A 545 -39.07 -22.65 6.26
C PRO A 545 -40.54 -22.77 6.68
N THR A 546 -41.08 -23.99 6.57
CA THR A 546 -42.32 -24.41 7.20
C THR A 546 -42.00 -24.95 8.59
N ALA A 547 -42.55 -24.33 9.66
CA ALA A 547 -42.41 -24.83 11.03
C ALA A 547 -43.77 -25.28 11.59
N THR A 548 -43.83 -26.53 12.05
CA THR A 548 -44.96 -27.13 12.76
C THR A 548 -44.81 -26.89 14.27
N ALA A 549 -45.88 -26.41 14.91
CA ALA A 549 -45.92 -26.02 16.33
C ALA A 549 -46.35 -27.16 17.26
N THR A 550 -45.82 -27.17 18.50
CA THR A 550 -46.50 -27.70 19.71
C THR A 550 -46.14 -26.85 20.95
N PRO A 551 -47.02 -26.73 21.96
CA PRO A 551 -47.06 -25.56 22.85
C PRO A 551 -46.63 -25.82 24.31
N ARG A 552 -46.11 -24.78 24.99
CA ARG A 552 -45.94 -24.73 26.46
C ARG A 552 -46.59 -23.45 27.04
N PRO A 553 -47.17 -23.47 28.27
CA PRO A 553 -48.13 -22.46 28.75
C PRO A 553 -47.53 -21.12 29.20
N ALA A 554 -48.42 -20.12 29.17
CA ALA A 554 -48.20 -18.68 29.31
C ALA A 554 -47.89 -18.17 30.73
N THR A 555 -47.20 -17.03 30.77
CA THR A 555 -47.04 -16.13 31.94
C THR A 555 -47.27 -14.69 31.43
N PRO A 556 -47.93 -13.78 32.19
CA PRO A 556 -48.69 -12.67 31.63
C PRO A 556 -47.84 -11.48 31.13
N THR A 557 -48.34 -10.88 30.05
CA THR A 557 -47.77 -9.78 29.27
C THR A 557 -47.88 -8.42 29.97
N PRO A 558 -46.82 -7.60 30.07
CA PRO A 558 -46.95 -6.16 30.29
C PRO A 558 -47.39 -5.46 29.00
N SER A 559 -48.28 -4.47 29.13
CA SER A 559 -48.84 -3.67 28.04
C SER A 559 -47.74 -2.93 27.26
N PRO A 560 -47.73 -2.95 25.92
CA PRO A 560 -46.72 -2.25 25.12
C PRO A 560 -46.94 -0.73 25.14
N THR A 561 -45.87 -0.01 25.48
CA THR A 561 -45.68 1.41 25.13
C THR A 561 -45.47 1.51 23.61
N PRO A 562 -46.14 2.44 22.90
CA PRO A 562 -46.09 2.51 21.44
C PRO A 562 -44.65 2.75 20.94
N THR A 563 -44.20 1.89 20.03
CA THR A 563 -43.00 2.06 19.22
C THR A 563 -43.20 3.27 18.29
N PRO A 564 -42.26 4.23 18.19
CA PRO A 564 -42.36 5.30 17.21
C PRO A 564 -42.22 4.71 15.80
N THR A 565 -43.28 4.84 15.02
CA THR A 565 -43.27 4.68 13.56
C THR A 565 -42.23 5.65 12.98
N PRO A 566 -41.35 5.25 12.04
CA PRO A 566 -40.47 6.19 11.36
C PRO A 566 -41.32 7.26 10.66
N THR A 567 -41.21 8.49 11.13
CA THR A 567 -41.78 9.66 10.46
C THR A 567 -41.13 9.74 9.09
N ALA A 568 -41.90 9.46 8.04
CA ALA A 568 -41.52 9.83 6.68
C ALA A 568 -41.12 11.31 6.72
N ALA A 569 -39.90 11.65 6.26
CA ALA A 569 -39.53 13.04 6.02
C ALA A 569 -40.59 13.66 5.09
N ALA A 570 -41.52 14.41 5.69
CA ALA A 570 -42.58 15.10 4.98
C ALA A 570 -41.90 16.21 4.17
N GLY A 571 -41.95 16.10 2.83
CA GLY A 571 -41.49 17.18 1.96
C GLY A 571 -40.76 16.76 0.69
N LEU A 572 -40.29 15.51 0.53
CA LEU A 572 -39.60 15.09 -0.70
C LEU A 572 -40.56 14.41 -1.69
N SER A 573 -40.93 15.17 -2.72
CA SER A 573 -41.69 14.73 -3.90
C SER A 573 -40.95 15.20 -5.16
N CYS A 574 -40.95 14.39 -6.22
CA CYS A 574 -40.18 14.66 -7.43
C CYS A 574 -40.93 14.28 -8.70
N ALA A 575 -40.59 14.97 -9.80
CA ALA A 575 -40.97 14.60 -11.15
C ALA A 575 -39.73 14.48 -12.04
N VAL A 576 -39.70 13.49 -12.94
CA VAL A 576 -38.59 13.24 -13.85
C VAL A 576 -39.11 13.14 -15.28
N HIS A 577 -38.54 13.93 -16.19
CA HIS A 577 -38.74 13.80 -17.63
C HIS A 577 -37.47 13.24 -18.26
N TYR A 578 -37.63 12.17 -19.02
CA TYR A 578 -36.57 11.50 -19.78
C TYR A 578 -36.85 11.71 -21.27
N ALA A 579 -35.91 12.33 -21.98
CA ALA A 579 -36.04 12.55 -23.42
C ALA A 579 -34.82 12.02 -24.17
N VAL A 580 -35.05 11.20 -25.19
CA VAL A 580 -34.02 10.90 -26.20
C VAL A 580 -33.95 12.09 -27.15
N THR A 581 -32.86 12.85 -27.08
CA THR A 581 -32.69 14.09 -27.85
C THR A 581 -32.10 13.84 -29.23
N SER A 582 -31.37 12.73 -29.41
CA SER A 582 -30.82 12.28 -30.69
C SER A 582 -30.62 10.76 -30.68
N GLN A 583 -30.74 10.10 -31.84
CA GLN A 583 -30.50 8.65 -31.98
C GLN A 583 -29.90 8.32 -33.35
N TRP A 584 -28.97 7.37 -33.37
CA TRP A 584 -28.32 6.82 -34.57
C TRP A 584 -28.15 5.30 -34.45
N PRO A 585 -27.72 4.59 -35.51
CA PRO A 585 -27.48 3.15 -35.42
C PRO A 585 -26.48 2.80 -34.31
N GLY A 586 -26.95 2.08 -33.28
CA GLY A 586 -26.14 1.63 -32.15
C GLY A 586 -25.90 2.66 -31.04
N GLY A 587 -26.39 3.90 -31.14
CA GLY A 587 -26.23 4.91 -30.09
C GLY A 587 -27.32 5.96 -30.02
N PHE A 588 -27.36 6.69 -28.91
CA PHE A 588 -28.33 7.74 -28.63
C PHE A 588 -27.80 8.74 -27.60
N THR A 589 -28.43 9.91 -27.54
CA THR A 589 -28.24 10.95 -26.54
C THR A 589 -29.55 11.14 -25.80
N ALA A 590 -29.53 11.17 -24.47
CA ALA A 590 -30.70 11.43 -23.64
C ALA A 590 -30.44 12.53 -22.61
N SER A 591 -31.50 13.27 -22.26
CA SER A 591 -31.51 14.26 -21.19
C SER A 591 -32.50 13.87 -20.10
N LEU A 592 -32.16 14.22 -18.87
CA LEU A 592 -32.94 13.96 -17.66
C LEU A 592 -33.25 15.27 -16.97
N THR A 593 -34.53 15.64 -16.91
CA THR A 593 -34.99 16.82 -16.19
C THR A 593 -35.55 16.39 -14.83
N ILE A 594 -34.98 16.89 -13.73
CA ILE A 594 -35.39 16.55 -12.37
C ILE A 594 -36.05 17.77 -11.73
N THR A 595 -37.31 17.64 -11.30
CA THR A 595 -38.07 18.70 -10.64
C THR A 595 -38.40 18.30 -9.21
N ASN A 596 -38.07 19.16 -8.25
CA ASN A 596 -38.52 19.02 -6.87
C ASN A 596 -39.95 19.54 -6.75
N THR A 597 -40.93 18.64 -6.68
CA THR A 597 -42.35 18.97 -6.49
C THR A 597 -42.75 19.02 -5.01
N GLY A 598 -41.77 18.83 -4.13
CA GLY A 598 -41.91 18.91 -2.69
C GLY A 598 -41.81 20.33 -2.13
N THR A 599 -41.94 20.44 -0.80
CA THR A 599 -41.90 21.72 -0.06
C THR A 599 -40.54 22.00 0.58
N THR A 600 -39.61 21.06 0.54
CA THR A 600 -38.25 21.18 1.12
C THR A 600 -37.18 21.05 0.05
N ALA A 601 -36.09 21.82 0.17
CA ALA A 601 -34.97 21.72 -0.76
C ALA A 601 -34.37 20.31 -0.73
N ILE A 602 -34.04 19.78 -1.90
CA ILE A 602 -33.27 18.53 -2.02
C ILE A 602 -31.80 18.92 -2.02
N ASN A 603 -31.05 18.51 -1.01
CA ASN A 603 -29.61 18.75 -0.88
C ASN A 603 -28.87 17.43 -1.08
N GLY A 604 -28.31 17.25 -2.27
CA GLY A 604 -27.81 15.98 -2.77
C GLY A 604 -28.93 15.15 -3.37
N TRP A 605 -28.72 14.63 -4.58
CA TRP A 605 -29.69 13.79 -5.28
C TRP A 605 -29.03 12.57 -5.92
N THR A 606 -29.72 11.45 -5.78
CA THR A 606 -29.40 10.15 -6.38
C THR A 606 -30.61 9.69 -7.16
N LEU A 607 -30.54 9.78 -8.48
CA LEU A 607 -31.57 9.30 -9.40
C LEU A 607 -31.28 7.86 -9.79
N GLN A 608 -32.26 6.97 -9.66
CA GLN A 608 -32.16 5.58 -10.08
C GLN A 608 -33.28 5.21 -11.04
N PHE A 609 -32.95 4.43 -12.06
CA PHE A 609 -33.90 3.85 -13.02
C PHE A 609 -33.32 2.59 -13.67
N THR A 610 -34.16 1.86 -14.41
CA THR A 610 -33.76 0.65 -15.11
C THR A 610 -33.99 0.80 -16.61
N PHE A 611 -32.98 0.51 -17.42
CA PHE A 611 -33.11 0.42 -18.88
C PHE A 611 -33.87 -0.85 -19.30
N PRO A 612 -34.94 -0.73 -20.11
CA PRO A 612 -35.77 -1.87 -20.47
C PRO A 612 -35.19 -2.75 -21.58
N SER A 613 -34.26 -2.23 -22.39
CA SER A 613 -33.82 -2.85 -23.65
C SER A 613 -32.30 -3.04 -23.76
N GLY A 614 -31.62 -3.25 -22.61
CA GLY A 614 -30.18 -3.54 -22.59
C GLY A 614 -29.29 -2.35 -22.97
N GLN A 615 -29.80 -1.12 -22.87
CA GLN A 615 -29.01 0.07 -23.13
C GLN A 615 -27.88 0.24 -22.12
N THR A 616 -26.77 0.85 -22.55
CA THR A 616 -25.61 1.13 -21.70
C THR A 616 -25.18 2.58 -21.84
N ILE A 617 -25.01 3.30 -20.73
CA ILE A 617 -24.43 4.65 -20.75
C ILE A 617 -22.95 4.53 -21.13
N THR A 618 -22.49 5.36 -22.07
CA THR A 618 -21.09 5.41 -22.51
C THR A 618 -20.38 6.67 -22.05
N GLN A 619 -21.12 7.77 -21.86
CA GLN A 619 -20.58 9.04 -21.37
C GLN A 619 -21.72 9.84 -20.72
N ILE A 620 -21.45 10.51 -19.59
CA ILE A 620 -22.42 11.38 -18.90
C ILE A 620 -21.86 12.80 -18.75
N TRP A 621 -22.75 13.78 -18.59
CA TRP A 621 -22.43 15.13 -18.10
C TRP A 621 -23.46 15.56 -17.05
N ASN A 622 -23.10 16.57 -16.24
CA ASN A 622 -23.92 17.10 -15.14
C ASN A 622 -24.40 16.04 -14.12
N GLY A 623 -23.64 14.95 -13.98
CA GLY A 623 -23.88 13.88 -13.02
C GLY A 623 -22.75 12.86 -13.09
N SER A 624 -22.57 12.08 -12.03
CA SER A 624 -21.75 10.86 -12.05
C SER A 624 -22.67 9.65 -12.11
N TYR A 625 -22.30 8.56 -12.78
CA TYR A 625 -23.15 7.37 -12.87
C TYR A 625 -22.42 6.08 -12.53
N THR A 626 -23.20 5.13 -12.03
CA THR A 626 -22.86 3.70 -12.03
C THR A 626 -23.97 2.95 -12.75
N GLN A 627 -23.60 1.93 -13.50
CA GLN A 627 -24.55 1.04 -14.16
C GLN A 627 -24.15 -0.42 -13.93
N SER A 628 -25.07 -1.22 -13.39
CA SER A 628 -24.90 -2.66 -13.20
C SER A 628 -26.02 -3.39 -13.92
N GLY A 629 -25.71 -4.00 -15.07
CA GLY A 629 -26.72 -4.54 -15.98
C GLY A 629 -27.62 -3.43 -16.48
N SER A 630 -28.94 -3.59 -16.32
CA SER A 630 -29.93 -2.57 -16.70
C SER A 630 -30.14 -1.47 -15.66
N ASN A 631 -29.64 -1.63 -14.43
CA ASN A 631 -29.88 -0.66 -13.35
C ASN A 631 -28.86 0.47 -13.40
N VAL A 632 -29.36 1.70 -13.45
CA VAL A 632 -28.57 2.94 -13.51
C VAL A 632 -28.79 3.73 -12.23
N THR A 633 -27.70 4.21 -11.64
CA THR A 633 -27.71 5.20 -10.56
C THR A 633 -26.90 6.41 -11.01
N ILE A 634 -27.51 7.60 -11.00
CA ILE A 634 -26.86 8.88 -11.30
C ILE A 634 -26.90 9.75 -10.05
N THR A 635 -25.76 10.29 -9.64
CA THR A 635 -25.64 11.21 -8.51
C THR A 635 -25.25 12.60 -8.96
N ASN A 636 -25.61 13.60 -8.14
CA ASN A 636 -25.20 14.97 -8.36
C ASN A 636 -23.67 15.15 -8.33
N LEU A 637 -23.21 16.20 -9.01
CA LEU A 637 -21.88 16.79 -8.82
C LEU A 637 -21.97 17.93 -7.79
N SER A 638 -20.83 18.45 -7.34
CA SER A 638 -20.79 19.45 -6.28
C SER A 638 -21.59 20.72 -6.60
N TYR A 639 -21.56 21.18 -7.86
CA TYR A 639 -22.22 22.42 -8.28
C TYR A 639 -23.73 22.29 -8.54
N ASN A 640 -24.28 21.08 -8.63
CA ASN A 640 -25.69 20.86 -8.95
C ASN A 640 -26.43 20.00 -7.91
N ALA A 641 -25.91 19.95 -6.69
CA ALA A 641 -26.44 19.17 -5.57
C ALA A 641 -27.82 19.64 -5.08
N THR A 642 -28.13 20.93 -5.19
CA THR A 642 -29.32 21.52 -4.58
C THR A 642 -30.45 21.74 -5.59
N ILE A 643 -31.64 21.24 -5.29
CA ILE A 643 -32.89 21.53 -6.02
C ILE A 643 -33.87 22.20 -5.06
N ALA A 644 -34.10 23.51 -5.23
CA ALA A 644 -35.03 24.26 -4.39
C ALA A 644 -36.49 23.75 -4.55
N PRO A 645 -37.35 23.92 -3.53
CA PRO A 645 -38.77 23.54 -3.62
C PRO A 645 -39.45 24.15 -4.83
N GLY A 646 -40.23 23.36 -5.57
CA GLY A 646 -40.97 23.81 -6.75
C GLY A 646 -40.12 24.11 -7.99
N THR A 647 -38.81 23.82 -7.97
CA THR A 647 -37.90 24.16 -9.08
C THR A 647 -37.38 22.92 -9.80
N THR A 648 -36.97 23.13 -11.06
CA THR A 648 -36.23 22.16 -11.86
C THR A 648 -34.73 22.38 -11.69
N LEU A 649 -33.97 21.29 -11.63
CA LEU A 649 -32.52 21.29 -11.58
C LEU A 649 -31.92 22.06 -12.77
N GLY A 650 -31.25 23.18 -12.49
CA GLY A 650 -30.71 24.08 -13.52
C GLY A 650 -29.63 23.44 -14.41
N ALA A 651 -28.71 22.66 -13.83
CA ALA A 651 -27.72 21.87 -14.56
C ALA A 651 -28.15 20.39 -14.58
N SER A 652 -29.16 20.10 -15.39
CA SER A 652 -29.75 18.76 -15.51
C SER A 652 -28.79 17.74 -16.14
N PRO A 653 -28.75 16.48 -15.65
CA PRO A 653 -27.93 15.42 -16.21
C PRO A 653 -28.37 15.04 -17.62
N GLY A 654 -27.41 14.63 -18.44
CA GLY A 654 -27.64 14.02 -19.74
C GLY A 654 -26.49 13.08 -20.08
N PHE A 655 -26.72 12.16 -21.01
CA PHE A 655 -25.74 11.16 -21.36
C PHE A 655 -25.84 10.69 -22.80
N ASN A 656 -24.73 10.15 -23.31
CA ASN A 656 -24.71 9.28 -24.48
C ASN A 656 -24.79 7.83 -24.04
N GLY A 657 -25.52 7.01 -24.78
CA GLY A 657 -25.63 5.59 -24.54
C GLY A 657 -25.63 4.77 -25.83
N SER A 658 -25.39 3.47 -25.70
CA SER A 658 -25.51 2.48 -26.76
C SER A 658 -26.78 1.66 -26.59
N TRP A 659 -27.32 1.16 -27.70
CA TRP A 659 -28.48 0.28 -27.73
C TRP A 659 -28.32 -0.79 -28.82
N ASN A 660 -28.92 -1.96 -28.62
CA ASN A 660 -28.95 -3.04 -29.60
C ASN A 660 -30.38 -3.56 -29.75
N GLY A 661 -30.92 -3.55 -30.96
CA GLY A 661 -32.30 -3.97 -31.25
C GLY A 661 -33.35 -2.88 -31.01
N SER A 662 -33.58 -2.47 -29.76
CA SER A 662 -34.57 -1.43 -29.43
C SER A 662 -34.06 -0.45 -28.38
N ASN A 663 -34.55 0.79 -28.40
CA ASN A 663 -34.20 1.84 -27.44
C ASN A 663 -35.46 2.36 -26.71
N ALA A 664 -36.10 1.53 -25.89
CA ALA A 664 -37.28 1.94 -25.12
C ALA A 664 -36.90 2.79 -23.89
N SER A 665 -37.65 3.86 -23.63
CA SER A 665 -37.39 4.76 -22.49
C SER A 665 -37.74 4.11 -21.14
N PRO A 666 -37.02 4.41 -20.06
CA PRO A 666 -37.40 4.00 -18.71
C PRO A 666 -38.76 4.59 -18.29
N THR A 667 -39.56 3.82 -17.55
CA THR A 667 -40.92 4.22 -17.11
C THR A 667 -41.05 4.44 -15.60
N ALA A 668 -39.97 4.24 -14.84
CA ALA A 668 -39.95 4.42 -13.39
C ALA A 668 -38.62 5.00 -12.94
N PHE A 669 -38.68 5.99 -12.06
CA PHE A 669 -37.52 6.67 -11.49
C PHE A 669 -37.69 6.81 -9.98
N THR A 670 -36.59 6.70 -9.24
CA THR A 670 -36.55 7.09 -7.82
C THR A 670 -35.47 8.15 -7.58
N LEU A 671 -35.76 9.15 -6.76
CA LEU A 671 -34.80 10.16 -6.31
C LEU A 671 -34.61 10.02 -4.80
N ASN A 672 -33.37 9.75 -4.36
CA ASN A 672 -33.04 9.47 -2.95
C ASN A 672 -33.94 8.38 -2.34
N GLY A 673 -34.22 7.33 -3.12
CA GLY A 673 -35.06 6.20 -2.70
C GLY A 673 -36.57 6.45 -2.71
N ARG A 674 -37.06 7.64 -3.13
CA ARG A 674 -38.50 7.93 -3.30
C ARG A 674 -38.90 7.92 -4.77
N ALA A 675 -40.03 7.28 -5.07
CA ALA A 675 -40.57 7.26 -6.43
C ALA A 675 -40.93 8.67 -6.92
N CYS A 676 -40.52 9.00 -8.15
CA CYS A 676 -40.91 10.22 -8.84
C CYS A 676 -42.03 9.97 -9.84
N SER A 677 -42.87 10.97 -10.09
CA SER A 677 -43.78 10.93 -11.24
C SER A 677 -42.99 11.07 -12.54
N VAL A 678 -43.31 10.26 -13.55
CA VAL A 678 -42.77 10.42 -14.91
C VAL A 678 -43.69 11.36 -15.67
N VAL A 679 -43.12 12.45 -16.21
CA VAL A 679 -43.86 13.53 -16.87
C VAL A 679 -43.37 13.77 -18.28
#